data_AF-A0A840BGQ6-F1
#
_entry.id   AF-A0A840BGQ6-F1
#
_cell.length_a   1.000
_cell.length_b   1.000
_cell.length_c   1.000
_cell.angle_alpha   90.00
_cell.angle_beta   90.00
_cell.angle_gamma   90.00
#
_symmetry.space_group_name_H-M   'P 1'
#
loop_
_entity.id
_entity.type
_entity.pdbx_description
1 polymer ?
#
loop_
_entity_poly.entity_id
_entity_poly.type
_entity_poly.pdbx_seq_one_letter_code
_entity_poly.pdbx_strand_id
1 'polypeptide(L)'
;MPTATPVCVARFAISTLSTALALAFASPAGAVNTVAGWPSNRIAHGGVINGGTELPLLQQRPVDSLFTYAGIGGDGDPGRIITRDSKIDQIVQQMRSMEANTGNKQMLTVVFYNINGSGGTDPLVADLGNSAPDTLLQKHIINFISIAKQLEGYKDTYHPVPATLLLSPDFLGELHKQCQQYYCPVSPEMAVPLADAMKQAFAYLNLDPSRIPAEFLASGTTIKDYLRAINWMSRTFAPSVPFGWQVNVWAGDETGHGWLHKAANQDPTAIQTHVDATVAFLKRMNVMGNANAAYNPSFVAFDKWERDVFDAGLGGAGVSNGYLYSTKDLDVMMKYVKGVSSAFSNIPVMLWQIPGGHLQTSGDIDARLNHGSTEADYFLGNPAVSDNLASVASYITTTAMPNPATNPTYRSNAATVRDYLACPSTAAGCWQKGHLADAAAANVFAILWGGGSTTSVAGLSSALDDNGWLFNRLKVLGLNNGNGSSAPIATSSTAGASNPAGSTGSSGSTGSSGSTASTGSTASTGSTASTGSTAGSTATGGSSTASSGSTCQVWQQTGNTYKAGDVVSYKGASYTALVGFVSYSGSNWYPDKSPTLWKAGGTCSASTGGAATGSTGSTSSTTTGTIGSGTSTGGTAGSGTGTSSGSTAAAAAPAWSASTVYATAGTLVSYNGALYRNEWWTQGDVPSQSGQWGVWRVAPAAASGTSGTSSNATGGTATGNSTSTSTSNATASNSGTSAGSGTNTTTGSTATTPVVATGAVKSSGTLQFHYLLGAGTPQDQLVLDGERYTDLIMSNMVAGVLYGHLIREHIPGIQFNKDYLYGSILGQLLQENIATQMYEPTSDLLAPAADQQSVMGVGQGGPYQINNYAADMVSGSYAPAGHSLINYIALQKNIGYKMADAATQFQKPTPASFNNKFYGPVVTAYFHYTDLLALIETGKGPGGWTTPWQPNFDQGIERFKALPGNFLDILLNVAYNQGSYGPLMKEYSQLAATATAQTVEDLNKYSRVWGSKDTYQQYPYQVRDYLDQLYGKPVPTSSPTTLAASNIHVAFPMTTLATVFSKVFQTLAYVDANGGYVYIPAAKADAAFKAALASNSVSTTDSLDLSTTTDRARIFAVLESAIANLSTGLNAKFTATTNVGL
;
A
#
# COMPACT_ATOMS: atom_id res chain seq x y z
N MET A 1 33.17 -44.17 54.45
CA MET A 1 32.37 -45.03 53.54
C MET A 1 31.85 -44.16 52.41
N PRO A 2 31.64 -44.68 51.19
CA PRO A 2 32.64 -45.26 50.27
C PRO A 2 32.87 -44.32 49.06
N THR A 3 34.08 -44.03 48.60
CA THR A 3 34.87 -44.76 47.56
C THR A 3 34.19 -45.00 46.20
N ALA A 4 34.67 -44.30 45.17
CA ALA A 4 35.07 -44.88 43.87
C ALA A 4 36.00 -43.91 43.10
N THR A 5 37.10 -44.42 42.55
CA THR A 5 38.17 -43.69 41.85
C THR A 5 37.99 -43.71 40.31
N PRO A 6 38.70 -42.84 39.55
CA PRO A 6 38.37 -42.56 38.14
C PRO A 6 39.03 -43.50 37.13
N VAL A 7 38.47 -43.55 35.91
CA VAL A 7 39.10 -44.18 34.74
C VAL A 7 39.28 -43.16 33.62
N CYS A 8 40.51 -43.06 33.11
CA CYS A 8 40.88 -42.24 31.97
C CYS A 8 40.56 -42.99 30.67
N VAL A 9 39.98 -42.32 29.67
CA VAL A 9 39.80 -42.86 28.31
C VAL A 9 40.51 -41.97 27.29
N ALA A 10 41.25 -42.59 26.38
CA ALA A 10 42.20 -41.94 25.49
C ALA A 10 41.52 -41.12 24.37
N ARG A 11 42.23 -40.07 23.92
CA ARG A 11 41.90 -39.34 22.70
C ARG A 11 42.04 -40.26 21.48
N PHE A 12 40.93 -40.58 20.83
CA PHE A 12 40.94 -41.11 19.45
C PHE A 12 40.77 -39.97 18.44
N ALA A 13 41.54 -40.01 17.37
CA ALA A 13 41.62 -38.93 16.39
C ALA A 13 40.37 -38.87 15.49
N ILE A 14 39.61 -37.78 15.59
CA ILE A 14 38.58 -37.42 14.61
C ILE A 14 39.24 -36.49 13.57
N SER A 15 39.89 -37.08 12.58
CA SER A 15 40.48 -36.32 11.45
C SER A 15 40.31 -37.00 10.08
N THR A 16 39.48 -38.05 10.00
CA THR A 16 39.28 -38.86 8.78
C THR A 16 37.83 -38.98 8.32
N LEU A 17 36.85 -38.44 9.07
CA LEU A 17 35.45 -38.38 8.62
C LEU A 17 35.12 -37.12 7.80
N SER A 18 35.83 -36.01 8.02
CA SER A 18 35.52 -34.72 7.38
C SER A 18 35.88 -34.67 5.88
N THR A 19 36.78 -35.52 5.41
CA THR A 19 37.19 -35.61 4.00
C THR A 19 36.36 -36.59 3.17
N ALA A 20 35.70 -37.57 3.79
CA ALA A 20 34.88 -38.55 3.07
C ALA A 20 33.51 -37.98 2.64
N LEU A 21 32.93 -37.06 3.42
CA LEU A 21 31.65 -36.43 3.08
C LEU A 21 31.78 -35.31 2.03
N ALA A 22 33.00 -34.81 1.80
CA ALA A 22 33.31 -33.81 0.79
C ALA A 22 33.50 -34.39 -0.62
N LEU A 23 33.55 -35.72 -0.78
CA LEU A 23 33.81 -36.40 -2.06
C LEU A 23 32.56 -37.00 -2.75
N ALA A 24 31.35 -36.73 -2.25
CA ALA A 24 30.09 -37.24 -2.80
C ALA A 24 29.17 -36.15 -3.40
N PHE A 25 29.52 -34.87 -3.28
CA PHE A 25 28.81 -33.78 -3.94
C PHE A 25 29.46 -33.53 -5.31
N ALA A 26 28.64 -33.53 -6.37
CA ALA A 26 29.12 -33.42 -7.74
C ALA A 26 29.95 -32.15 -7.95
N SER A 27 30.94 -32.25 -8.84
CA SER A 27 31.86 -31.18 -9.20
C SER A 27 31.15 -29.85 -9.45
N PRO A 28 31.75 -28.69 -9.10
CA PRO A 28 31.30 -27.42 -9.67
C PRO A 28 31.29 -27.60 -11.19
N ALA A 29 30.15 -27.27 -11.80
CA ALA A 29 29.90 -27.60 -13.20
C ALA A 29 31.07 -27.15 -14.08
N GLY A 30 31.59 -28.09 -14.88
CA GLY A 30 32.72 -27.82 -15.78
C GLY A 30 32.38 -26.69 -16.76
N ALA A 31 33.42 -26.16 -17.42
CA ALA A 31 33.36 -24.99 -18.30
C ALA A 31 32.04 -24.87 -19.09
N VAL A 32 31.27 -23.81 -18.80
CA VAL A 32 29.98 -23.52 -19.43
C VAL A 32 30.18 -22.65 -20.68
N ASN A 33 29.27 -22.74 -21.65
CA ASN A 33 29.34 -21.89 -22.84
C ASN A 33 29.16 -20.43 -22.45
N THR A 34 30.15 -19.60 -22.79
CA THR A 34 30.33 -18.29 -22.19
C THR A 34 29.50 -17.21 -22.87
N VAL A 35 28.62 -16.55 -22.12
CA VAL A 35 28.09 -15.24 -22.49
C VAL A 35 29.07 -14.17 -22.00
N ALA A 36 29.34 -13.15 -22.82
CA ALA A 36 30.29 -12.10 -22.49
C ALA A 36 29.91 -11.41 -21.16
N GLY A 37 30.87 -11.24 -20.25
CA GLY A 37 30.67 -10.62 -18.94
C GLY A 37 30.14 -11.55 -17.84
N TRP A 38 29.73 -12.78 -18.15
CA TRP A 38 29.28 -13.78 -17.18
C TRP A 38 30.41 -14.73 -16.75
N PRO A 39 30.30 -15.40 -15.58
CA PRO A 39 31.22 -16.48 -15.18
C PRO A 39 31.30 -17.59 -16.22
N SER A 40 32.50 -18.11 -16.46
CA SER A 40 32.78 -19.21 -17.41
C SER A 40 33.05 -20.56 -16.74
N ASN A 41 33.23 -20.55 -15.43
CA ASN A 41 33.68 -21.68 -14.61
C ASN A 41 32.58 -22.28 -13.71
N ARG A 42 31.36 -21.76 -13.76
CA ARG A 42 30.16 -22.26 -13.07
C ARG A 42 28.90 -21.71 -13.72
N ILE A 43 27.75 -22.32 -13.42
CA ILE A 43 26.45 -21.70 -13.64
C ILE A 43 26.32 -20.51 -12.68
N ALA A 44 25.95 -19.35 -13.22
CA ALA A 44 25.70 -18.13 -12.47
C ALA A 44 24.29 -18.13 -11.86
N HIS A 45 24.14 -17.55 -10.68
CA HIS A 45 22.84 -17.40 -10.04
C HIS A 45 22.51 -15.94 -9.75
N GLY A 46 21.21 -15.62 -9.76
CA GLY A 46 20.73 -14.26 -9.52
C GLY A 46 19.28 -14.18 -9.08
N GLY A 47 18.86 -12.98 -8.70
CA GLY A 47 17.49 -12.69 -8.24
C GLY A 47 16.99 -11.35 -8.77
N VAL A 48 15.72 -11.05 -8.47
CA VAL A 48 15.07 -9.80 -8.88
C VAL A 48 15.51 -8.62 -8.00
N ILE A 49 15.56 -7.42 -8.57
CA ILE A 49 15.82 -6.14 -7.88
C ILE A 49 14.94 -5.03 -8.47
N ASN A 50 14.42 -4.15 -7.62
CA ASN A 50 13.67 -2.95 -8.00
C ASN A 50 14.22 -1.66 -7.35
N GLY A 51 15.28 -1.75 -6.54
CA GLY A 51 15.90 -0.62 -5.84
C GLY A 51 15.26 -0.29 -4.50
N GLY A 52 14.55 -1.24 -3.89
CA GLY A 52 13.71 -1.05 -2.71
C GLY A 52 14.23 -1.75 -1.44
N THR A 53 13.34 -2.47 -0.75
CA THR A 53 13.62 -3.06 0.57
C THR A 53 14.60 -4.23 0.55
N GLU A 54 14.85 -4.80 -0.62
CA GLU A 54 15.79 -5.90 -0.86
C GLU A 54 17.26 -5.50 -0.74
N LEU A 55 17.61 -4.22 -0.86
CA LEU A 55 19.00 -3.76 -0.97
C LEU A 55 19.89 -4.11 0.24
N PRO A 56 19.46 -3.95 1.50
CA PRO A 56 20.27 -4.34 2.65
C PRO A 56 20.46 -5.86 2.76
N LEU A 57 19.51 -6.65 2.21
CA LEU A 57 19.62 -8.10 2.13
C LEU A 57 20.60 -8.51 1.03
N LEU A 58 20.54 -7.89 -0.15
CA LEU A 58 21.44 -8.19 -1.28
C LEU A 58 22.92 -7.88 -0.96
N GLN A 59 23.20 -6.83 -0.18
CA GLN A 59 24.55 -6.58 0.36
C GLN A 59 25.07 -7.73 1.23
N GLN A 60 24.17 -8.42 1.96
CA GLN A 60 24.51 -9.59 2.78
C GLN A 60 24.44 -10.89 1.98
N ARG A 61 23.73 -10.92 0.85
CA ARG A 61 23.44 -12.09 0.02
C ARG A 61 23.97 -11.93 -1.42
N PRO A 62 25.29 -11.76 -1.62
CA PRO A 62 25.85 -11.44 -2.94
C PRO A 62 25.74 -12.62 -3.91
N VAL A 63 25.27 -12.30 -5.12
CA VAL A 63 25.00 -13.21 -6.25
C VAL A 63 25.77 -12.77 -7.51
N ASP A 64 25.77 -13.60 -8.56
CA ASP A 64 26.45 -13.28 -9.82
C ASP A 64 25.67 -12.24 -10.65
N SER A 65 24.34 -12.23 -10.55
CA SER A 65 23.47 -11.33 -11.31
C SER A 65 22.28 -10.83 -10.50
N LEU A 66 21.82 -9.63 -10.85
CA LEU A 66 20.54 -9.08 -10.40
C LEU A 66 19.75 -8.64 -11.63
N PHE A 67 18.44 -8.88 -11.65
CA PHE A 67 17.61 -8.52 -12.79
C PHE A 67 16.45 -7.59 -12.44
N THR A 68 16.11 -6.69 -13.36
CA THR A 68 15.01 -5.73 -13.19
C THR A 68 14.26 -5.54 -14.50
N TYR A 69 12.98 -5.18 -14.41
CA TYR A 69 12.17 -4.81 -15.56
C TYR A 69 12.40 -3.33 -15.86
N ALA A 70 12.77 -2.99 -17.09
CA ALA A 70 12.90 -1.61 -17.52
C ALA A 70 11.52 -0.91 -17.61
N GLY A 71 11.52 0.40 -17.39
CA GLY A 71 10.33 1.24 -17.45
C GLY A 71 9.59 1.37 -16.12
N ILE A 72 8.42 2.03 -16.18
CA ILE A 72 7.54 2.32 -15.05
C ILE A 72 6.51 1.21 -14.88
N GLY A 73 5.84 0.82 -15.98
CA GLY A 73 4.85 -0.25 -15.97
C GLY A 73 5.46 -1.65 -15.98
N GLY A 74 6.67 -1.78 -16.54
CA GLY A 74 7.34 -3.08 -16.73
C GLY A 74 6.74 -3.94 -17.85
N ASP A 75 5.78 -3.38 -18.60
CA ASP A 75 5.01 -4.00 -19.69
C ASP A 75 5.36 -3.42 -21.08
N GLY A 76 6.38 -2.56 -21.14
CA GLY A 76 6.80 -1.80 -22.32
C GLY A 76 6.36 -0.34 -22.29
N ASP A 77 5.57 0.07 -21.29
CA ASP A 77 5.05 1.42 -21.11
C ASP A 77 4.34 1.96 -22.38
N PRO A 78 3.33 1.23 -22.91
CA PRO A 78 2.65 1.60 -24.14
C PRO A 78 2.12 3.03 -24.09
N GLY A 79 2.39 3.78 -25.16
CA GLY A 79 2.00 5.18 -25.29
C GLY A 79 2.97 6.19 -24.69
N ARG A 80 4.00 5.77 -23.93
CA ARG A 80 4.99 6.64 -23.28
C ARG A 80 6.35 6.60 -23.99
N ILE A 81 7.14 7.65 -23.78
CA ILE A 81 8.54 7.72 -24.22
C ILE A 81 9.46 7.74 -23.00
N ILE A 82 10.42 6.83 -22.97
CA ILE A 82 11.46 6.66 -21.93
C ILE A 82 12.81 6.89 -22.61
N THR A 83 13.31 8.13 -22.57
CA THR A 83 14.65 8.46 -23.11
C THR A 83 15.80 8.08 -22.17
N ARG A 84 15.50 7.82 -20.89
CA ARG A 84 16.40 7.26 -19.88
C ARG A 84 15.55 6.74 -18.70
N ASP A 85 15.88 5.57 -18.16
CA ASP A 85 15.23 4.98 -17.00
C ASP A 85 16.04 5.26 -15.72
N SER A 86 15.50 6.08 -14.81
CA SER A 86 16.15 6.43 -13.55
C SER A 86 16.23 5.28 -12.53
N LYS A 87 15.37 4.26 -12.64
CA LYS A 87 15.42 3.05 -11.80
C LYS A 87 16.67 2.24 -12.13
N ILE A 88 17.00 2.11 -13.42
CA ILE A 88 18.24 1.48 -13.88
C ILE A 88 19.47 2.27 -13.41
N ASP A 89 19.44 3.62 -13.45
CA ASP A 89 20.53 4.44 -12.90
C ASP A 89 20.78 4.15 -11.41
N GLN A 90 19.72 4.08 -10.60
CA GLN A 90 19.81 3.78 -9.17
C GLN A 90 20.35 2.37 -8.92
N ILE A 91 19.82 1.37 -9.62
CA ILE A 91 20.25 -0.02 -9.50
C ILE A 91 21.73 -0.18 -9.87
N VAL A 92 22.20 0.46 -10.96
CA VAL A 92 23.63 0.43 -11.33
C VAL A 92 24.49 1.05 -10.23
N GLN A 93 24.12 2.21 -9.68
CA GLN A 93 24.86 2.84 -8.57
C GLN A 93 24.92 1.93 -7.33
N GLN A 94 23.81 1.28 -6.99
CA GLN A 94 23.72 0.34 -5.86
C GLN A 94 24.59 -0.90 -6.11
N MET A 95 24.59 -1.45 -7.32
CA MET A 95 25.47 -2.56 -7.71
C MET A 95 26.94 -2.14 -7.64
N ARG A 96 27.34 -0.95 -8.12
CA ARG A 96 28.72 -0.45 -7.98
C ARG A 96 29.15 -0.33 -6.52
N SER A 97 28.25 0.07 -5.62
CA SER A 97 28.49 0.07 -4.17
C SER A 97 28.68 -1.35 -3.61
N MET A 98 27.83 -2.30 -4.01
CA MET A 98 27.96 -3.71 -3.61
C MET A 98 29.27 -4.34 -4.12
N GLU A 99 29.67 -4.04 -5.35
CA GLU A 99 30.94 -4.50 -5.94
C GLU A 99 32.14 -3.92 -5.20
N ALA A 100 32.12 -2.62 -4.85
CA ALA A 100 33.17 -1.98 -4.06
C ALA A 100 33.30 -2.59 -2.65
N ASN A 101 32.19 -2.95 -2.02
CA ASN A 101 32.16 -3.55 -0.67
C ASN A 101 32.57 -5.03 -0.64
N THR A 102 32.23 -5.79 -1.68
CA THR A 102 32.47 -7.25 -1.74
C THR A 102 33.73 -7.64 -2.51
N GLY A 103 34.25 -6.75 -3.36
CA GLY A 103 35.27 -7.04 -4.36
C GLY A 103 34.75 -7.86 -5.57
N ASN A 104 33.46 -8.21 -5.57
CA ASN A 104 32.88 -9.17 -6.49
C ASN A 104 31.88 -8.52 -7.45
N LYS A 105 32.24 -8.55 -8.73
CA LYS A 105 31.46 -8.02 -9.85
C LYS A 105 30.10 -8.71 -9.99
N GLN A 106 29.07 -7.94 -10.29
CA GLN A 106 27.69 -8.40 -10.52
C GLN A 106 27.20 -8.02 -11.91
N MET A 107 26.49 -8.92 -12.57
CA MET A 107 25.88 -8.65 -13.87
C MET A 107 24.46 -8.12 -13.72
N LEU A 108 24.20 -6.90 -14.18
CA LEU A 108 22.83 -6.39 -14.30
C LEU A 108 22.15 -7.05 -15.51
N THR A 109 21.02 -7.70 -15.32
CA THR A 109 20.16 -8.19 -16.40
C THR A 109 18.91 -7.31 -16.50
N VAL A 110 18.76 -6.57 -17.59
CA VAL A 110 17.59 -5.71 -17.81
C VAL A 110 16.60 -6.44 -18.71
N VAL A 111 15.40 -6.65 -18.19
CA VAL A 111 14.26 -7.22 -18.92
C VAL A 111 13.51 -6.07 -19.58
N PHE A 112 13.44 -6.05 -20.92
CA PHE A 112 12.78 -4.99 -21.67
C PHE A 112 11.69 -5.55 -22.59
N TYR A 113 10.45 -5.15 -22.31
CA TYR A 113 9.29 -5.40 -23.16
C TYR A 113 9.30 -4.40 -24.33
N ASN A 114 9.61 -4.86 -25.54
CA ASN A 114 9.48 -4.05 -26.75
C ASN A 114 8.03 -3.98 -27.28
N ILE A 115 7.20 -4.93 -26.84
CA ILE A 115 5.79 -5.17 -27.18
C ILE A 115 5.19 -5.89 -25.97
N ASN A 116 3.98 -5.54 -25.55
CA ASN A 116 3.29 -6.22 -24.45
C ASN A 116 2.71 -7.57 -24.91
N GLY A 117 3.52 -8.63 -24.84
CA GLY A 117 3.08 -10.01 -25.05
C GLY A 117 2.23 -10.56 -23.89
N SER A 118 2.53 -10.18 -22.64
CA SER A 118 1.87 -10.73 -21.45
C SER A 118 0.37 -10.41 -21.38
N GLY A 119 -0.08 -9.32 -22.02
CA GLY A 119 -1.49 -8.98 -22.17
C GLY A 119 -2.23 -9.74 -23.29
N GLY A 120 -1.56 -10.63 -24.02
CA GLY A 120 -2.14 -11.44 -25.10
C GLY A 120 -2.26 -10.71 -26.44
N THR A 121 -3.08 -11.27 -27.34
CA THR A 121 -3.21 -10.81 -28.74
C THR A 121 -3.59 -9.34 -28.90
N ASP A 122 -4.58 -8.84 -28.17
CA ASP A 122 -5.11 -7.48 -28.39
C ASP A 122 -4.05 -6.37 -28.16
N PRO A 123 -3.33 -6.30 -27.02
CA PRO A 123 -2.25 -5.31 -26.83
C PRO A 123 -1.06 -5.57 -27.76
N LEU A 124 -0.71 -6.83 -28.04
CA LEU A 124 0.36 -7.18 -28.99
C LEU A 124 0.08 -6.62 -30.40
N VAL A 125 -1.17 -6.70 -30.87
CA VAL A 125 -1.58 -6.12 -32.16
C VAL A 125 -1.63 -4.60 -32.11
N ALA A 126 -2.06 -4.01 -30.99
CA ALA A 126 -2.06 -2.56 -30.81
C ALA A 126 -0.64 -1.97 -30.86
N ASP A 127 0.30 -2.58 -30.14
CA ASP A 127 1.71 -2.15 -30.05
C ASP A 127 2.48 -2.29 -31.36
N LEU A 128 2.20 -3.34 -32.14
CA LEU A 128 2.77 -3.54 -33.48
C LEU A 128 2.11 -2.66 -34.56
N GLY A 129 0.97 -2.05 -34.27
CA GLY A 129 0.22 -1.21 -35.20
C GLY A 129 0.66 0.26 -35.21
N ASN A 130 0.24 0.97 -36.26
CA ASN A 130 0.24 2.44 -36.31
C ASN A 130 -1.19 3.00 -36.20
N SER A 131 -1.97 2.47 -35.25
CA SER A 131 -3.30 3.00 -34.94
C SER A 131 -3.17 4.43 -34.41
N ALA A 132 -3.62 5.41 -35.21
CA ALA A 132 -3.71 6.80 -34.76
C ALA A 132 -4.74 6.89 -33.61
N PRO A 133 -4.47 7.72 -32.57
CA PRO A 133 -3.47 8.78 -32.54
C PRO A 133 -2.07 8.38 -32.05
N ASP A 134 -1.89 7.17 -31.49
CA ASP A 134 -0.83 6.97 -30.49
C ASP A 134 0.55 6.50 -30.96
N THR A 135 0.72 6.11 -32.23
CA THR A 135 2.04 5.76 -32.83
C THR A 135 2.90 4.81 -31.97
N LEU A 136 2.26 3.79 -31.37
CA LEU A 136 2.87 2.93 -30.35
C LEU A 136 4.19 2.29 -30.79
N LEU A 137 4.24 1.72 -31.99
CA LEU A 137 5.46 1.12 -32.55
C LEU A 137 6.65 2.10 -32.61
N GLN A 138 6.42 3.39 -32.93
CA GLN A 138 7.46 4.42 -32.92
C GLN A 138 8.01 4.60 -31.50
N LYS A 139 7.12 4.72 -30.51
CA LYS A 139 7.49 4.92 -29.10
C LYS A 139 8.27 3.73 -28.55
N HIS A 140 7.86 2.51 -28.86
CA HIS A 140 8.58 1.27 -28.53
C HIS A 140 10.00 1.24 -29.11
N ILE A 141 10.18 1.64 -30.37
CA ILE A 141 11.51 1.75 -30.99
C ILE A 141 12.35 2.86 -30.33
N ILE A 142 11.77 4.01 -29.99
CA ILE A 142 12.45 5.10 -29.26
C ILE A 142 12.92 4.60 -27.89
N ASN A 143 12.04 3.92 -27.14
CA ASN A 143 12.33 3.37 -25.82
C ASN A 143 13.45 2.33 -25.91
N PHE A 144 13.37 1.41 -26.87
CA PHE A 144 14.39 0.39 -27.07
C PHE A 144 15.78 0.97 -27.35
N ILE A 145 15.89 1.89 -28.32
CA ILE A 145 17.18 2.52 -28.65
C ILE A 145 17.71 3.33 -27.46
N SER A 146 16.82 3.97 -26.69
CA SER A 146 17.20 4.76 -25.52
C SER A 146 17.75 3.89 -24.39
N ILE A 147 17.07 2.79 -24.05
CA ILE A 147 17.54 1.82 -23.05
C ILE A 147 18.83 1.15 -23.52
N ALA A 148 18.92 0.70 -24.78
CA ALA A 148 20.14 0.12 -25.34
C ALA A 148 21.35 1.07 -25.20
N LYS A 149 21.20 2.34 -25.57
CA LYS A 149 22.24 3.37 -25.41
C LYS A 149 22.56 3.66 -23.94
N GLN A 150 21.57 3.61 -23.04
CA GLN A 150 21.79 3.78 -21.60
C GLN A 150 22.64 2.64 -21.04
N LEU A 151 22.33 1.39 -21.40
CA LEU A 151 23.09 0.21 -20.95
C LEU A 151 24.53 0.22 -21.47
N GLU A 152 24.75 0.53 -22.76
CA GLU A 152 26.10 0.73 -23.31
C GLU A 152 26.85 1.87 -22.61
N GLY A 153 26.13 2.93 -22.20
CA GLY A 153 26.67 4.09 -21.49
C GLY A 153 27.23 3.80 -20.09
N TYR A 154 26.91 2.64 -19.49
CA TYR A 154 27.50 2.20 -18.21
C TYR A 154 28.83 1.44 -18.38
N LYS A 155 29.35 1.34 -19.62
CA LYS A 155 30.62 0.68 -19.89
C LYS A 155 31.80 1.47 -19.32
N ASP A 156 32.60 0.80 -18.50
CA ASP A 156 33.84 1.34 -17.92
C ASP A 156 34.96 0.28 -17.96
N THR A 157 36.14 0.60 -17.42
CA THR A 157 37.32 -0.30 -17.43
C THR A 157 37.11 -1.59 -16.61
N TYR A 158 36.33 -1.55 -15.55
CA TYR A 158 35.93 -2.69 -14.71
C TYR A 158 34.66 -3.37 -15.27
N HIS A 159 33.88 -2.63 -16.06
CA HIS A 159 32.64 -3.05 -16.73
C HIS A 159 32.71 -2.98 -18.27
N PRO A 160 33.63 -3.71 -18.93
CA PRO A 160 33.71 -3.73 -20.40
C PRO A 160 32.47 -4.36 -21.05
N VAL A 161 31.77 -5.22 -20.30
CA VAL A 161 30.37 -5.61 -20.48
C VAL A 161 29.63 -5.10 -19.24
N PRO A 162 28.74 -4.10 -19.37
CA PRO A 162 28.15 -3.42 -18.21
C PRO A 162 26.80 -3.98 -17.75
N ALA A 163 26.06 -4.62 -18.66
CA ALA A 163 24.74 -5.21 -18.43
C ALA A 163 24.49 -6.33 -19.46
N THR A 164 23.38 -7.05 -19.28
CA THR A 164 22.78 -8.03 -20.18
C THR A 164 21.34 -7.61 -20.48
N LEU A 165 20.85 -7.83 -21.70
CA LEU A 165 19.50 -7.42 -22.13
C LEU A 165 18.64 -8.64 -22.46
N LEU A 166 17.48 -8.76 -21.80
CA LEU A 166 16.52 -9.84 -22.03
C LEU A 166 15.26 -9.27 -22.69
N LEU A 167 14.92 -9.78 -23.88
CA LEU A 167 13.97 -9.15 -24.79
C LEU A 167 12.58 -9.78 -24.74
N SER A 168 11.57 -8.88 -24.61
CA SER A 168 10.13 -9.10 -24.75
C SER A 168 9.63 -10.46 -24.25
N PRO A 169 9.54 -10.65 -22.92
CA PRO A 169 8.85 -11.79 -22.34
C PRO A 169 7.44 -11.96 -22.90
N ASP A 170 7.00 -13.22 -23.00
CA ASP A 170 5.72 -13.67 -23.56
C ASP A 170 5.48 -13.35 -25.04
N PHE A 171 6.17 -12.39 -25.65
CA PHE A 171 5.92 -12.00 -27.04
C PHE A 171 6.16 -13.16 -28.02
N LEU A 172 7.24 -13.93 -27.83
CA LEU A 172 7.47 -15.15 -28.63
C LEU A 172 6.53 -16.29 -28.21
N GLY A 173 6.11 -16.35 -26.95
CA GLY A 173 5.13 -17.32 -26.45
C GLY A 173 3.76 -17.16 -27.11
N GLU A 174 3.19 -15.95 -27.09
CA GLU A 174 1.90 -15.62 -27.73
C GLU A 174 1.89 -15.93 -29.23
N LEU A 175 2.99 -15.62 -29.93
CA LEU A 175 3.17 -15.92 -31.35
C LEU A 175 3.36 -17.42 -31.65
N HIS A 176 3.76 -18.22 -30.65
CA HIS A 176 4.00 -19.66 -30.77
C HIS A 176 2.86 -20.53 -30.19
N LYS A 177 1.80 -19.93 -29.62
CA LYS A 177 0.58 -20.68 -29.24
C LYS A 177 -0.02 -21.38 -30.46
N GLN A 178 -0.66 -22.53 -30.26
CA GLN A 178 -1.50 -23.12 -31.30
C GLN A 178 -2.89 -22.45 -31.33
N CYS A 179 -3.57 -22.48 -32.48
CA CYS A 179 -4.97 -22.07 -32.57
C CYS A 179 -5.85 -23.01 -31.74
N GLN A 180 -6.65 -22.43 -30.85
CA GLN A 180 -7.70 -23.07 -30.07
C GLN A 180 -9.08 -22.57 -30.55
N GLN A 181 -10.16 -23.19 -30.05
CA GLN A 181 -11.55 -22.95 -30.47
C GLN A 181 -12.02 -21.49 -30.43
N TYR A 182 -11.39 -20.64 -29.59
CA TYR A 182 -11.75 -19.23 -29.40
C TYR A 182 -10.56 -18.25 -29.47
N TYR A 183 -9.37 -18.74 -29.79
CA TYR A 183 -8.13 -17.95 -29.78
C TYR A 183 -7.18 -18.48 -30.85
N CYS A 184 -6.56 -17.58 -31.62
CA CYS A 184 -5.42 -17.93 -32.47
C CYS A 184 -4.25 -16.98 -32.16
N PRO A 185 -3.00 -17.45 -32.27
CA PRO A 185 -1.83 -16.57 -32.27
C PRO A 185 -1.93 -15.57 -33.42
N VAL A 186 -1.26 -14.43 -33.28
CA VAL A 186 -1.10 -13.48 -34.37
C VAL A 186 -0.26 -14.10 -35.49
N SER A 187 -0.75 -13.97 -36.73
CA SER A 187 -0.02 -14.44 -37.91
C SER A 187 1.36 -13.76 -38.01
N PRO A 188 2.46 -14.52 -38.17
CA PRO A 188 3.79 -13.97 -38.47
C PRO A 188 3.86 -13.13 -39.75
N GLU A 189 2.86 -13.26 -40.62
CA GLU A 189 2.69 -12.51 -41.86
C GLU A 189 1.88 -11.20 -41.66
N MET A 190 1.46 -10.88 -40.42
CA MET A 190 0.88 -9.57 -40.09
C MET A 190 1.82 -8.44 -40.51
N ALA A 191 1.27 -7.48 -41.25
CA ALA A 191 1.99 -6.30 -41.68
C ALA A 191 2.33 -5.41 -40.48
N VAL A 192 3.60 -5.02 -40.38
CA VAL A 192 4.12 -4.10 -39.37
C VAL A 192 4.67 -2.86 -40.10
N PRO A 193 4.23 -1.63 -39.77
CA PRO A 193 4.64 -0.39 -40.45
C PRO A 193 6.03 0.09 -40.02
N LEU A 194 7.01 -0.83 -40.07
CA LEU A 194 8.36 -0.69 -39.55
C LEU A 194 9.12 0.48 -40.17
N ALA A 195 9.06 0.62 -41.49
CA ALA A 195 9.82 1.63 -42.23
C ALA A 195 9.53 3.07 -41.75
N ASP A 196 8.27 3.36 -41.41
CA ASP A 196 7.88 4.70 -40.97
C ASP A 196 8.15 4.91 -39.47
N ALA A 197 7.86 3.90 -38.64
CA ALA A 197 8.19 3.95 -37.21
C ALA A 197 9.70 4.11 -36.98
N MET A 198 10.55 3.43 -37.77
CA MET A 198 12.01 3.55 -37.71
C MET A 198 12.50 4.95 -38.11
N LYS A 199 12.01 5.51 -39.23
CA LYS A 199 12.35 6.89 -39.64
C LYS A 199 11.95 7.91 -38.58
N GLN A 200 10.75 7.77 -38.02
CA GLN A 200 10.22 8.68 -37.01
C GLN A 200 10.97 8.56 -35.67
N ALA A 201 11.37 7.35 -35.26
CA ALA A 201 12.21 7.14 -34.08
C ALA A 201 13.62 7.71 -34.26
N PHE A 202 14.23 7.51 -35.43
CA PHE A 202 15.55 8.09 -35.76
C PHE A 202 15.51 9.62 -35.78
N ALA A 203 14.48 10.21 -36.39
CA ALA A 203 14.28 11.66 -36.37
C ALA A 203 14.10 12.19 -34.94
N TYR A 204 13.28 11.54 -34.11
CA TYR A 204 13.07 11.91 -32.72
C TYR A 204 14.36 11.87 -31.89
N LEU A 205 15.18 10.83 -32.08
CA LEU A 205 16.44 10.63 -31.36
C LEU A 205 17.64 11.38 -31.98
N ASN A 206 17.42 12.20 -33.01
CA ASN A 206 18.45 12.90 -33.79
C ASN A 206 19.57 11.95 -34.28
N LEU A 207 19.17 10.83 -34.87
CA LEU A 207 20.04 9.81 -35.44
C LEU A 207 20.00 9.88 -36.96
N ASP A 208 21.15 9.65 -37.61
CA ASP A 208 21.24 9.62 -39.07
C ASP A 208 20.42 8.45 -39.66
N PRO A 209 19.33 8.72 -40.42
CA PRO A 209 18.49 7.69 -41.00
C PRO A 209 19.18 6.88 -42.10
N SER A 210 20.32 7.35 -42.65
CA SER A 210 21.12 6.59 -43.62
C SER A 210 21.69 5.30 -43.03
N ARG A 211 21.79 5.23 -41.69
CA ARG A 211 22.25 4.06 -40.94
C ARG A 211 21.23 2.93 -40.86
N ILE A 212 19.96 3.15 -41.20
CA ILE A 212 18.92 2.11 -41.17
C ILE A 212 19.12 1.17 -42.37
N PRO A 213 19.34 -0.15 -42.17
CA PRO A 213 19.43 -1.10 -43.27
C PRO A 213 18.21 -1.04 -44.18
N ALA A 214 18.44 -1.02 -45.50
CA ALA A 214 17.39 -0.86 -46.51
C ALA A 214 16.28 -1.93 -46.41
N GLU A 215 16.59 -3.11 -45.88
CA GLU A 215 15.61 -4.17 -45.62
C GLU A 215 14.53 -3.80 -44.58
N PHE A 216 14.84 -2.95 -43.60
CA PHE A 216 13.86 -2.44 -42.63
C PHE A 216 13.11 -1.19 -43.12
N LEU A 217 13.49 -0.67 -44.30
CA LEU A 217 12.82 0.43 -45.00
C LEU A 217 11.94 -0.06 -46.17
N ALA A 218 11.89 -1.38 -46.41
CA ALA A 218 11.08 -1.98 -47.46
C ALA A 218 9.57 -1.83 -47.19
N SER A 219 8.77 -1.78 -48.26
CA SER A 219 7.32 -1.84 -48.17
C SER A 219 6.85 -3.26 -47.83
N GLY A 220 5.85 -3.39 -46.96
CA GLY A 220 5.26 -4.70 -46.63
C GLY A 220 6.05 -5.52 -45.61
N THR A 221 6.84 -4.86 -44.76
CA THR A 221 7.49 -5.47 -43.59
C THR A 221 6.49 -6.16 -42.67
N THR A 222 6.94 -7.24 -42.03
CA THR A 222 6.13 -8.10 -41.15
C THR A 222 6.72 -8.17 -39.72
N ILE A 223 6.05 -8.90 -38.83
CA ILE A 223 6.57 -9.21 -37.47
C ILE A 223 7.99 -9.80 -37.53
N LYS A 224 8.27 -10.64 -38.53
CA LYS A 224 9.57 -11.28 -38.76
C LYS A 224 10.67 -10.27 -39.09
N ASP A 225 10.32 -9.16 -39.73
CA ASP A 225 11.24 -8.07 -40.05
C ASP A 225 11.47 -7.16 -38.85
N TYR A 226 10.42 -6.92 -38.05
CA TYR A 226 10.53 -6.20 -36.77
C TYR A 226 11.43 -6.91 -35.76
N LEU A 227 11.24 -8.22 -35.55
CA LEU A 227 12.10 -9.02 -34.65
C LEU A 227 13.58 -8.98 -35.08
N ARG A 228 13.83 -9.04 -36.40
CA ARG A 228 15.16 -8.91 -36.98
C ARG A 228 15.73 -7.48 -36.86
N ALA A 229 14.87 -6.45 -36.88
CA ALA A 229 15.26 -5.06 -36.60
C ALA A 229 15.64 -4.84 -35.14
N ILE A 230 14.93 -5.44 -34.17
CA ILE A 230 15.34 -5.45 -32.75
C ILE A 230 16.74 -6.06 -32.61
N ASN A 231 16.99 -7.23 -33.20
CA ASN A 231 18.31 -7.87 -33.22
C ASN A 231 19.42 -6.96 -33.77
N TRP A 232 19.17 -6.29 -34.89
CA TRP A 232 20.09 -5.31 -35.48
C TRP A 232 20.33 -4.11 -34.55
N MET A 233 19.26 -3.55 -33.97
CA MET A 233 19.36 -2.40 -33.06
C MET A 233 20.13 -2.75 -31.78
N SER A 234 19.94 -3.95 -31.20
CA SER A 234 20.73 -4.44 -30.07
C SER A 234 22.23 -4.36 -30.37
N ARG A 235 22.67 -4.92 -31.51
CA ARG A 235 24.07 -4.91 -31.95
C ARG A 235 24.59 -3.52 -32.32
N THR A 236 23.71 -2.62 -32.75
CA THR A 236 24.07 -1.29 -33.28
C THR A 236 24.17 -0.22 -32.19
N PHE A 237 23.33 -0.31 -31.16
CA PHE A 237 23.22 0.69 -30.10
C PHE A 237 23.76 0.22 -28.75
N ALA A 238 23.90 -1.09 -28.54
CA ALA A 238 24.55 -1.68 -27.37
C ALA A 238 25.52 -2.82 -27.74
N PRO A 239 26.56 -2.55 -28.57
CA PRO A 239 27.47 -3.59 -29.07
C PRO A 239 28.23 -4.35 -27.97
N SER A 240 28.36 -3.79 -26.77
CA SER A 240 29.03 -4.43 -25.63
C SER A 240 28.07 -5.18 -24.70
N VAL A 241 26.76 -5.07 -24.92
CA VAL A 241 25.72 -5.71 -24.11
C VAL A 241 25.26 -7.01 -24.79
N PRO A 242 25.51 -8.20 -24.22
CA PRO A 242 24.89 -9.42 -24.72
C PRO A 242 23.37 -9.33 -24.56
N PHE A 243 22.64 -9.79 -25.57
CA PHE A 243 21.19 -9.86 -25.53
C PHE A 243 20.68 -11.26 -25.85
N GLY A 244 19.49 -11.58 -25.35
CA GLY A 244 18.80 -12.85 -25.58
C GLY A 244 17.30 -12.67 -25.66
N TRP A 245 16.64 -13.63 -26.30
CA TRP A 245 15.18 -13.69 -26.40
C TRP A 245 14.63 -14.73 -25.44
N GLN A 246 13.50 -14.40 -24.82
CA GLN A 246 12.76 -15.32 -23.96
C GLN A 246 11.85 -16.24 -24.79
N VAL A 247 11.71 -17.48 -24.34
CA VAL A 247 10.82 -18.51 -24.88
C VAL A 247 10.07 -19.16 -23.72
N ASN A 248 8.75 -19.16 -23.79
CA ASN A 248 7.91 -19.82 -22.78
C ASN A 248 7.90 -21.34 -22.94
N VAL A 249 8.08 -22.06 -21.84
CA VAL A 249 7.98 -23.52 -21.78
C VAL A 249 6.55 -24.02 -22.06
N TRP A 250 5.52 -23.19 -21.82
CA TRP A 250 4.13 -23.52 -22.16
C TRP A 250 3.76 -23.35 -23.65
N ALA A 251 4.61 -22.74 -24.46
CA ALA A 251 4.27 -22.41 -25.85
C ALA A 251 4.52 -23.58 -26.82
N GLY A 252 3.87 -23.54 -27.99
CA GLY A 252 4.01 -24.56 -29.03
C GLY A 252 2.97 -25.69 -28.99
N ASP A 253 2.11 -25.76 -27.98
CA ASP A 253 1.09 -26.80 -27.80
C ASP A 253 -0.24 -26.24 -27.29
N GLU A 254 -1.35 -26.94 -27.56
CA GLU A 254 -2.68 -26.53 -27.08
C GLU A 254 -2.90 -26.74 -25.57
N THR A 255 -2.08 -27.55 -24.90
CA THR A 255 -2.24 -27.91 -23.48
C THR A 255 -1.39 -27.06 -22.53
N GLY A 256 -0.69 -26.04 -23.02
CA GLY A 256 0.21 -25.22 -22.20
C GLY A 256 1.33 -26.06 -21.60
N HIS A 257 1.52 -26.02 -20.28
CA HIS A 257 2.48 -26.89 -19.59
C HIS A 257 2.14 -28.40 -19.66
N GLY A 258 0.91 -28.77 -20.05
CA GLY A 258 0.45 -30.15 -20.13
C GLY A 258 1.27 -31.06 -21.05
N TRP A 259 2.00 -30.51 -22.03
CA TRP A 259 2.84 -31.30 -22.92
C TRP A 259 4.05 -31.90 -22.18
N LEU A 260 4.62 -31.19 -21.19
CA LEU A 260 5.74 -31.70 -20.38
C LEU A 260 5.27 -32.88 -19.54
N HIS A 261 4.12 -32.74 -18.89
CA HIS A 261 3.52 -33.80 -18.10
C HIS A 261 3.16 -35.02 -18.93
N LYS A 262 2.64 -34.81 -20.15
CA LYS A 262 2.44 -35.89 -21.13
C LYS A 262 3.77 -36.57 -21.46
N ALA A 263 4.84 -35.82 -21.71
CA ALA A 263 6.16 -36.36 -22.03
C ALA A 263 6.78 -37.13 -20.86
N ALA A 264 6.60 -36.64 -19.63
CA ALA A 264 7.14 -37.23 -18.40
C ALA A 264 6.40 -38.51 -17.97
N ASN A 265 5.09 -38.59 -18.21
CA ASN A 265 4.23 -39.65 -17.67
C ASN A 265 3.70 -40.65 -18.71
N GLN A 266 3.68 -40.31 -20.01
CA GLN A 266 3.02 -41.14 -21.04
C GLN A 266 3.81 -41.27 -22.36
N ASP A 267 4.41 -40.19 -22.88
CA ASP A 267 4.93 -40.13 -24.25
C ASP A 267 6.26 -39.37 -24.36
N PRO A 268 7.40 -40.00 -24.03
CA PRO A 268 8.72 -39.37 -24.12
C PRO A 268 9.11 -38.88 -25.53
N THR A 269 8.41 -39.31 -26.59
CA THR A 269 8.68 -38.83 -27.96
C THR A 269 8.26 -37.39 -28.16
N ALA A 270 7.27 -36.90 -27.39
CA ALA A 270 6.80 -35.53 -27.43
C ALA A 270 7.91 -34.50 -27.16
N ILE A 271 8.99 -34.86 -26.45
CA ILE A 271 10.14 -33.97 -26.21
C ILE A 271 10.75 -33.51 -27.55
N GLN A 272 11.05 -34.45 -28.45
CA GLN A 272 11.68 -34.11 -29.73
C GLN A 272 10.72 -33.32 -30.62
N THR A 273 9.43 -33.66 -30.63
CA THR A 273 8.39 -32.90 -31.34
C THR A 273 8.36 -31.42 -30.90
N HIS A 274 8.47 -31.15 -29.60
CA HIS A 274 8.48 -29.77 -29.08
C HIS A 274 9.80 -29.04 -29.37
N VAL A 275 10.94 -29.74 -29.32
CA VAL A 275 12.23 -29.21 -29.78
C VAL A 275 12.14 -28.80 -31.25
N ASP A 276 11.67 -29.69 -32.13
CA ASP A 276 11.59 -29.45 -33.56
C ASP A 276 10.62 -28.30 -33.89
N ALA A 277 9.45 -28.27 -33.25
CA ALA A 277 8.48 -27.17 -33.38
C ALA A 277 9.07 -25.82 -32.95
N THR A 278 9.70 -25.76 -31.78
CA THR A 278 10.33 -24.53 -31.25
C THR A 278 11.48 -24.06 -32.14
N VAL A 279 12.33 -24.97 -32.59
CA VAL A 279 13.46 -24.66 -33.49
C VAL A 279 12.96 -24.17 -34.84
N ALA A 280 11.90 -24.78 -35.40
CA ALA A 280 11.27 -24.34 -36.63
C ALA A 280 10.63 -22.95 -36.47
N PHE A 281 9.94 -22.69 -35.36
CA PHE A 281 9.35 -21.39 -35.03
C PHE A 281 10.44 -20.30 -34.92
N LEU A 282 11.47 -20.50 -34.09
CA LEU A 282 12.53 -19.50 -33.88
C LEU A 282 13.30 -19.15 -35.16
N LYS A 283 13.48 -20.13 -36.06
CA LYS A 283 14.02 -19.91 -37.42
C LYS A 283 13.03 -19.16 -38.32
N ARG A 284 11.76 -19.57 -38.36
CA ARG A 284 10.70 -18.91 -39.15
C ARG A 284 10.51 -17.45 -38.76
N MET A 285 10.68 -17.12 -37.48
CA MET A 285 10.52 -15.76 -36.95
C MET A 285 11.73 -14.85 -37.15
N ASN A 286 12.84 -15.34 -37.75
CA ASN A 286 14.13 -14.63 -37.85
C ASN A 286 14.71 -14.14 -36.50
N VAL A 287 14.23 -14.68 -35.37
CA VAL A 287 14.80 -14.42 -34.05
C VAL A 287 16.20 -15.05 -33.95
N MET A 288 16.33 -16.27 -34.48
CA MET A 288 17.50 -17.13 -34.40
C MET A 288 17.86 -17.70 -35.78
N GLY A 289 19.14 -17.96 -36.02
CA GLY A 289 19.61 -18.50 -37.30
C GLY A 289 19.54 -17.49 -38.45
N ASN A 290 19.71 -16.21 -38.14
CA ASN A 290 19.73 -15.11 -39.12
C ASN A 290 20.81 -15.34 -40.20
N ALA A 291 20.45 -15.06 -41.45
CA ALA A 291 21.38 -15.11 -42.59
C ALA A 291 22.59 -14.18 -42.40
N ASN A 292 22.37 -13.00 -41.81
CA ASN A 292 23.46 -12.22 -41.22
C ASN A 292 23.73 -12.72 -39.79
N ALA A 293 24.77 -13.55 -39.64
CA ALA A 293 25.11 -14.16 -38.37
C ALA A 293 25.41 -13.15 -37.25
N ALA A 294 25.81 -11.91 -37.57
CA ALA A 294 26.04 -10.85 -36.58
C ALA A 294 24.76 -10.46 -35.81
N TYR A 295 23.58 -10.65 -36.41
CA TYR A 295 22.29 -10.33 -35.78
C TYR A 295 21.78 -11.44 -34.85
N ASN A 296 22.42 -12.61 -34.78
CA ASN A 296 21.99 -13.63 -33.83
C ASN A 296 22.17 -13.15 -32.39
N PRO A 297 21.24 -13.48 -31.46
CA PRO A 297 21.40 -13.17 -30.04
C PRO A 297 22.58 -13.93 -29.43
N SER A 298 23.03 -13.46 -28.28
CA SER A 298 24.13 -14.08 -27.52
C SER A 298 23.69 -15.28 -26.66
N PHE A 299 22.39 -15.39 -26.36
CA PHE A 299 21.79 -16.51 -25.63
C PHE A 299 20.29 -16.64 -25.95
N VAL A 300 19.67 -17.74 -25.50
CA VAL A 300 18.21 -17.90 -25.41
C VAL A 300 17.81 -18.06 -23.93
N ALA A 301 16.67 -17.51 -23.53
CA ALA A 301 16.14 -17.67 -22.18
C ALA A 301 14.89 -18.56 -22.19
N PHE A 302 14.75 -19.45 -21.21
CA PHE A 302 13.56 -20.28 -21.03
C PHE A 302 12.81 -19.92 -19.77
N ASP A 303 11.52 -19.60 -19.95
CA ASP A 303 10.62 -19.20 -18.89
C ASP A 303 9.66 -20.32 -18.51
N LYS A 304 9.72 -20.74 -17.25
CA LYS A 304 8.77 -21.69 -16.68
C LYS A 304 7.48 -21.01 -16.22
N TRP A 305 7.51 -19.71 -15.89
CA TRP A 305 6.63 -19.01 -14.93
C TRP A 305 7.16 -19.04 -13.49
N GLU A 306 7.14 -17.87 -12.86
CA GLU A 306 7.94 -17.44 -11.70
C GLU A 306 7.30 -17.59 -10.33
N ARG A 307 6.01 -17.91 -10.29
CA ARG A 307 5.25 -18.03 -9.04
C ARG A 307 5.48 -19.36 -8.36
N ASP A 308 5.44 -19.29 -7.03
CA ASP A 308 5.47 -20.48 -6.22
C ASP A 308 4.18 -21.27 -6.39
N VAL A 309 4.32 -22.58 -6.57
CA VAL A 309 3.21 -23.47 -6.93
C VAL A 309 2.14 -23.51 -5.83
N PHE A 310 2.56 -23.30 -4.58
CA PHE A 310 1.69 -23.26 -3.41
C PHE A 310 1.43 -21.83 -2.89
N ASP A 311 1.68 -20.79 -3.71
CA ASP A 311 1.34 -19.39 -3.39
C ASP A 311 -0.15 -19.26 -3.01
N ALA A 312 -0.41 -18.71 -1.82
CA ALA A 312 -1.76 -18.48 -1.32
C ALA A 312 -2.56 -17.51 -2.20
N GLY A 313 -1.88 -16.58 -2.88
CA GLY A 313 -2.47 -15.67 -3.86
C GLY A 313 -3.05 -16.36 -5.10
N LEU A 314 -2.64 -17.61 -5.37
CA LEU A 314 -3.20 -18.43 -6.45
C LEU A 314 -4.44 -19.23 -6.05
N GLY A 315 -4.79 -19.30 -4.76
CA GLY A 315 -5.97 -20.05 -4.29
C GLY A 315 -5.96 -21.55 -4.66
N GLY A 316 -4.79 -22.16 -4.84
CA GLY A 316 -4.64 -23.54 -5.33
C GLY A 316 -4.64 -23.72 -6.85
N ALA A 317 -4.69 -22.62 -7.63
CA ALA A 317 -4.55 -22.66 -9.09
C ALA A 317 -3.18 -23.14 -9.56
N GLY A 318 -2.12 -22.96 -8.75
CA GLY A 318 -0.75 -23.42 -9.04
C GLY A 318 -0.70 -24.90 -9.42
N VAL A 319 -1.22 -25.77 -8.54
CA VAL A 319 -1.42 -27.19 -8.86
C VAL A 319 -2.49 -27.36 -9.94
N SER A 320 -3.65 -26.69 -9.86
CA SER A 320 -4.77 -26.97 -10.77
C SER A 320 -4.46 -26.72 -12.27
N ASN A 321 -3.54 -25.82 -12.58
CA ASN A 321 -3.23 -25.37 -13.95
C ASN A 321 -1.97 -26.02 -14.56
N GLY A 322 -1.33 -26.98 -13.88
CA GLY A 322 -0.14 -27.67 -14.43
C GLY A 322 1.19 -26.96 -14.17
N TYR A 323 1.31 -26.16 -13.09
CA TYR A 323 2.59 -25.50 -12.76
C TYR A 323 3.47 -26.30 -11.80
N LEU A 324 2.97 -27.38 -11.18
CA LEU A 324 3.74 -28.27 -10.29
C LEU A 324 4.60 -29.25 -11.09
N TYR A 325 5.92 -29.17 -10.99
CA TYR A 325 6.80 -30.06 -11.75
C TYR A 325 7.46 -31.10 -10.83
N SER A 326 7.26 -32.39 -11.12
CA SER A 326 8.08 -33.44 -10.52
C SER A 326 9.49 -33.46 -11.11
N THR A 327 10.41 -34.23 -10.53
CA THR A 327 11.75 -34.42 -11.12
C THR A 327 11.69 -34.94 -12.56
N LYS A 328 10.66 -35.72 -12.94
CA LYS A 328 10.47 -36.19 -14.32
C LYS A 328 10.09 -35.07 -15.29
N ASP A 329 9.30 -34.10 -14.84
CA ASP A 329 8.89 -32.96 -15.66
C ASP A 329 10.06 -31.98 -15.85
N LEU A 330 10.90 -31.82 -14.82
CA LEU A 330 12.13 -31.02 -14.89
C LEU A 330 13.21 -31.69 -15.74
N ASP A 331 13.34 -33.03 -15.68
CA ASP A 331 14.12 -33.85 -16.61
C ASP A 331 13.68 -33.62 -18.08
N VAL A 332 12.37 -33.57 -18.32
CA VAL A 332 11.79 -33.27 -19.65
C VAL A 332 12.15 -31.86 -20.07
N MET A 333 11.97 -30.87 -19.19
CA MET A 333 12.33 -29.47 -19.44
C MET A 333 13.83 -29.35 -19.80
N MET A 334 14.73 -30.01 -19.07
CA MET A 334 16.17 -29.96 -19.36
C MET A 334 16.53 -30.64 -20.69
N LYS A 335 15.88 -31.75 -21.05
CA LYS A 335 16.06 -32.40 -22.37
C LYS A 335 15.56 -31.52 -23.51
N TYR A 336 14.44 -30.83 -23.33
CA TYR A 336 13.89 -29.86 -24.28
C TYR A 336 14.83 -28.65 -24.45
N VAL A 337 15.24 -28.02 -23.36
CA VAL A 337 16.22 -26.91 -23.34
C VAL A 337 17.51 -27.30 -24.06
N LYS A 338 18.06 -28.48 -23.74
CA LYS A 338 19.25 -29.04 -24.40
C LYS A 338 19.04 -29.24 -25.90
N GLY A 339 17.90 -29.78 -26.31
CA GLY A 339 17.57 -30.01 -27.72
C GLY A 339 17.52 -28.71 -28.52
N VAL A 340 16.81 -27.70 -28.01
CA VAL A 340 16.74 -26.38 -28.66
C VAL A 340 18.12 -25.72 -28.70
N SER A 341 18.88 -25.73 -27.60
CA SER A 341 20.25 -25.19 -27.56
C SER A 341 21.16 -25.87 -28.59
N SER A 342 21.14 -27.20 -28.65
CA SER A 342 21.96 -28.00 -29.58
C SER A 342 21.65 -27.65 -31.04
N ALA A 343 20.38 -27.44 -31.38
CA ALA A 343 19.92 -27.10 -32.72
C ALA A 343 20.37 -25.71 -33.22
N PHE A 344 20.91 -24.88 -32.33
CA PHE A 344 21.53 -23.57 -32.63
C PHE A 344 23.00 -23.54 -32.21
N SER A 345 23.74 -24.62 -32.51
CA SER A 345 25.19 -24.75 -32.29
C SER A 345 25.60 -24.63 -30.82
N ASN A 346 24.81 -25.22 -29.91
CA ASN A 346 25.00 -25.16 -28.46
C ASN A 346 24.93 -23.74 -27.89
N ILE A 347 24.00 -22.91 -28.39
CA ILE A 347 23.83 -21.53 -27.90
C ILE A 347 23.64 -21.52 -26.36
N PRO A 348 24.29 -20.60 -25.62
CA PRO A 348 24.10 -20.50 -24.18
C PRO A 348 22.64 -20.29 -23.79
N VAL A 349 22.25 -20.89 -22.66
CA VAL A 349 20.89 -20.81 -22.11
C VAL A 349 20.86 -20.07 -20.78
N MET A 350 19.93 -19.14 -20.65
CA MET A 350 19.48 -18.61 -19.36
C MET A 350 18.19 -19.32 -18.96
N LEU A 351 18.05 -19.73 -17.70
CA LEU A 351 16.75 -20.08 -17.14
C LEU A 351 16.21 -18.84 -16.42
N TRP A 352 15.17 -18.23 -16.98
CA TRP A 352 14.49 -17.04 -16.49
C TRP A 352 13.04 -17.07 -16.98
N GLN A 353 12.03 -16.95 -16.14
CA GLN A 353 12.02 -16.70 -14.69
C GLN A 353 11.63 -18.00 -13.95
N ILE A 354 12.42 -18.40 -12.94
CA ILE A 354 12.28 -19.69 -12.26
C ILE A 354 11.85 -19.47 -10.80
N PRO A 355 10.84 -20.17 -10.27
CA PRO A 355 10.40 -20.01 -8.88
C PRO A 355 11.56 -20.17 -7.88
N GLY A 356 11.66 -19.24 -6.93
CA GLY A 356 12.71 -19.27 -5.90
C GLY A 356 12.36 -20.11 -4.66
N GLY A 357 11.09 -20.47 -4.46
CA GLY A 357 10.66 -21.30 -3.34
C GLY A 357 11.12 -22.76 -3.45
N HIS A 358 10.79 -23.55 -2.43
CA HIS A 358 11.33 -24.89 -2.24
C HIS A 358 10.32 -25.88 -1.63
N LEU A 359 10.71 -27.16 -1.54
CA LEU A 359 9.96 -28.20 -0.84
C LEU A 359 10.11 -28.01 0.67
N GLN A 360 9.41 -26.99 1.19
CA GLN A 360 9.44 -26.59 2.60
C GLN A 360 9.19 -27.80 3.51
N THR A 361 10.11 -27.99 4.46
CA THR A 361 10.14 -29.15 5.37
C THR A 361 9.40 -28.90 6.68
N SER A 362 9.13 -29.96 7.45
CA SER A 362 8.56 -29.85 8.78
C SER A 362 9.58 -29.25 9.75
N GLY A 363 9.39 -27.96 10.09
CA GLY A 363 10.37 -27.18 10.85
C GLY A 363 11.39 -26.44 9.98
N ASP A 364 11.03 -26.10 8.74
CA ASP A 364 11.87 -25.31 7.83
C ASP A 364 12.25 -23.93 8.40
N ILE A 365 13.28 -23.30 7.82
CA ILE A 365 13.67 -21.92 8.16
C ILE A 365 12.62 -20.91 7.69
N ASP A 366 11.88 -21.24 6.63
CA ASP A 366 10.65 -20.54 6.28
C ASP A 366 9.42 -21.27 6.83
N ALA A 367 8.80 -20.68 7.85
CA ALA A 367 7.60 -21.21 8.49
C ALA A 367 6.27 -20.81 7.79
N ARG A 368 6.32 -19.99 6.73
CA ARG A 368 5.12 -19.64 5.94
C ARG A 368 4.69 -20.81 5.05
N LEU A 369 3.42 -20.82 4.65
CA LEU A 369 2.81 -21.95 3.94
C LEU A 369 2.49 -21.62 2.47
N ASN A 370 3.29 -20.73 1.86
CA ASN A 370 3.02 -20.19 0.52
C ASN A 370 4.27 -20.03 -0.37
N HIS A 371 5.47 -20.44 0.08
CA HIS A 371 6.71 -20.40 -0.72
C HIS A 371 7.12 -21.82 -1.18
N GLY A 372 6.11 -22.67 -1.39
CA GLY A 372 6.30 -24.04 -1.83
C GLY A 372 6.50 -24.12 -3.35
N SER A 373 7.63 -24.68 -3.77
CA SER A 373 7.99 -24.95 -5.17
C SER A 373 8.92 -26.17 -5.28
N THR A 374 9.39 -26.50 -6.48
CA THR A 374 10.17 -27.73 -6.75
C THR A 374 11.52 -27.48 -7.42
N GLU A 375 11.68 -26.30 -8.04
CA GLU A 375 12.76 -26.00 -8.97
C GLU A 375 14.09 -25.80 -8.24
N ALA A 376 14.08 -25.10 -7.10
CA ALA A 376 15.28 -24.89 -6.31
C ALA A 376 15.81 -26.21 -5.74
N ASP A 377 14.95 -27.09 -5.22
CA ASP A 377 15.35 -28.44 -4.76
C ASP A 377 15.85 -29.32 -5.91
N TYR A 378 15.26 -29.26 -7.10
CA TYR A 378 15.74 -30.03 -8.25
C TYR A 378 17.14 -29.58 -8.69
N PHE A 379 17.35 -28.27 -8.91
CA PHE A 379 18.66 -27.80 -9.37
C PHE A 379 19.72 -27.92 -8.28
N LEU A 380 19.43 -27.47 -7.05
CA LEU A 380 20.42 -27.36 -5.99
C LEU A 380 20.49 -28.61 -5.11
N GLY A 381 19.50 -29.51 -5.16
CA GLY A 381 19.30 -30.59 -4.18
C GLY A 381 18.83 -30.03 -2.84
N ASN A 382 18.14 -30.84 -2.04
CA ASN A 382 17.78 -30.52 -0.66
C ASN A 382 17.89 -31.77 0.23
N PRO A 383 18.97 -31.92 1.02
CA PRO A 383 19.19 -33.11 1.84
C PRO A 383 18.20 -33.27 3.01
N ALA A 384 17.34 -32.28 3.29
CA ALA A 384 16.29 -32.37 4.29
C ALA A 384 15.01 -33.04 3.76
N VAL A 385 14.83 -33.15 2.45
CA VAL A 385 13.72 -33.89 1.83
C VAL A 385 13.99 -35.40 1.96
N SER A 386 13.04 -36.15 2.51
CA SER A 386 13.13 -37.61 2.62
C SER A 386 12.56 -38.30 1.38
N ASP A 387 13.04 -39.50 1.04
CA ASP A 387 12.60 -40.23 -0.18
C ASP A 387 11.09 -40.48 -0.25
N ASN A 388 10.45 -40.64 0.91
CA ASN A 388 9.00 -40.82 1.06
C ASN A 388 8.23 -39.50 1.25
N LEU A 389 8.91 -38.35 1.14
CA LEU A 389 8.41 -36.99 1.38
C LEU A 389 7.73 -36.80 2.75
N ALA A 390 8.03 -37.63 3.74
CA ALA A 390 7.50 -37.51 5.09
C ALA A 390 8.07 -36.32 5.86
N SER A 391 9.26 -35.82 5.47
CA SER A 391 9.81 -34.57 6.00
C SER A 391 9.27 -33.31 5.32
N VAL A 392 8.60 -33.42 4.17
CA VAL A 392 8.00 -32.27 3.48
C VAL A 392 6.70 -31.87 4.18
N ALA A 393 6.45 -30.56 4.29
CA ALA A 393 5.33 -30.01 5.03
C ALA A 393 3.97 -30.53 4.53
N SER A 394 2.99 -30.56 5.45
CA SER A 394 1.67 -31.14 5.17
C SER A 394 0.90 -30.38 4.10
N TYR A 395 0.93 -29.05 4.08
CA TYR A 395 0.19 -28.25 3.09
C TYR A 395 0.61 -28.55 1.64
N ILE A 396 1.90 -28.83 1.38
CA ILE A 396 2.36 -29.40 0.11
C ILE A 396 1.81 -30.82 -0.03
N THR A 397 2.22 -31.72 0.86
CA THR A 397 2.04 -33.17 0.64
C THR A 397 0.60 -33.68 0.66
N THR A 398 -0.31 -33.01 1.35
CA THR A 398 -1.75 -33.36 1.40
C THR A 398 -2.59 -32.59 0.39
N THR A 399 -2.01 -31.69 -0.41
CA THR A 399 -2.76 -31.04 -1.50
C THR A 399 -3.19 -32.11 -2.52
N ALA A 400 -4.46 -32.08 -2.90
CA ALA A 400 -5.03 -33.02 -3.87
C ALA A 400 -4.56 -32.68 -5.29
N MET A 401 -4.27 -33.71 -6.08
CA MET A 401 -4.05 -33.53 -7.52
C MET A 401 -5.39 -33.40 -8.25
N PRO A 402 -5.45 -32.71 -9.41
CA PRO A 402 -6.65 -32.63 -10.22
C PRO A 402 -7.08 -34.02 -10.70
N ASN A 403 -8.39 -34.29 -10.68
CA ASN A 403 -8.92 -35.56 -11.15
C ASN A 403 -8.62 -35.73 -12.67
N PRO A 404 -7.86 -36.75 -13.10
CA PRO A 404 -7.43 -36.89 -14.49
C PRO A 404 -8.58 -37.11 -15.48
N ALA A 405 -9.77 -37.53 -15.02
CA ALA A 405 -10.96 -37.66 -15.86
C ALA A 405 -11.59 -36.31 -16.23
N THR A 406 -11.38 -35.26 -15.43
CA THR A 406 -11.95 -33.91 -15.66
C THR A 406 -10.89 -32.86 -15.96
N ASN A 407 -9.65 -33.05 -15.50
CA ASN A 407 -8.49 -32.21 -15.80
C ASN A 407 -7.28 -33.13 -16.09
N PRO A 408 -7.05 -33.48 -17.38
CA PRO A 408 -6.02 -34.44 -17.76
C PRO A 408 -4.61 -33.83 -17.84
N THR A 409 -4.39 -32.57 -17.42
CA THR A 409 -3.15 -31.80 -17.62
C THR A 409 -1.90 -32.57 -17.16
N TYR A 410 -1.92 -33.18 -15.97
CA TYR A 410 -0.78 -33.94 -15.43
C TYR A 410 -0.58 -35.33 -16.02
N ARG A 411 -1.56 -35.86 -16.77
CA ARG A 411 -1.50 -37.19 -17.38
C ARG A 411 -1.13 -38.33 -16.40
N SER A 412 -1.45 -38.14 -15.11
CA SER A 412 -1.06 -38.99 -13.98
C SER A 412 -2.27 -39.38 -13.13
N ASN A 413 -2.18 -40.53 -12.45
CA ASN A 413 -3.19 -41.06 -11.52
C ASN A 413 -2.86 -40.77 -10.05
N ALA A 414 -1.88 -39.90 -9.77
CA ALA A 414 -1.56 -39.44 -8.42
C ALA A 414 -2.81 -38.81 -7.76
N ALA A 415 -3.10 -39.17 -6.51
CA ALA A 415 -4.23 -38.61 -5.77
C ALA A 415 -3.83 -37.34 -5.00
N THR A 416 -2.60 -37.31 -4.50
CA THR A 416 -2.00 -36.19 -3.77
C THR A 416 -0.70 -35.73 -4.42
N VAL A 417 -0.29 -34.51 -4.10
CA VAL A 417 1.03 -33.97 -4.44
C VAL A 417 2.16 -34.86 -3.95
N ARG A 418 2.02 -35.52 -2.79
CA ARG A 418 3.00 -36.52 -2.32
C ARG A 418 3.15 -37.68 -3.31
N ASP A 419 2.05 -38.20 -3.85
CA ASP A 419 2.08 -39.30 -4.82
C ASP A 419 2.70 -38.84 -6.15
N TYR A 420 2.49 -37.57 -6.52
CA TYR A 420 3.02 -37.00 -7.76
C TYR A 420 4.52 -36.71 -7.71
N LEU A 421 5.01 -36.17 -6.59
CA LEU A 421 6.42 -35.81 -6.38
C LEU A 421 7.29 -36.98 -5.88
N ALA A 422 6.71 -38.16 -5.66
CA ALA A 422 7.42 -39.33 -5.17
C ALA A 422 8.58 -39.71 -6.11
N CYS A 423 9.78 -39.92 -5.53
CA CYS A 423 10.94 -40.32 -6.31
C CYS A 423 10.69 -41.66 -7.05
N PRO A 424 11.13 -41.81 -8.31
CA PRO A 424 11.12 -43.10 -8.99
C PRO A 424 11.86 -44.16 -8.16
N SER A 425 11.37 -45.40 -8.15
CA SER A 425 12.04 -46.51 -7.44
C SER A 425 13.46 -46.82 -7.95
N THR A 426 13.78 -46.37 -9.16
CA THR A 426 15.12 -46.43 -9.79
C THR A 426 16.04 -45.26 -9.40
N ALA A 427 15.53 -44.25 -8.69
CA ALA A 427 16.23 -43.01 -8.38
C ALA A 427 15.93 -42.55 -6.94
N ALA A 428 16.30 -43.36 -5.94
CA ALA A 428 16.31 -42.93 -4.54
C ALA A 428 17.26 -41.73 -4.33
N GLY A 429 16.87 -40.82 -3.45
CA GLY A 429 17.59 -39.57 -3.23
C GLY A 429 17.35 -38.50 -4.31
N CYS A 430 16.21 -38.52 -5.04
CA CYS A 430 16.00 -37.68 -6.23
C CYS A 430 15.88 -36.18 -5.94
N TRP A 431 15.38 -35.79 -4.76
CA TRP A 431 15.32 -34.38 -4.35
C TRP A 431 16.56 -33.96 -3.57
N GLN A 432 17.32 -34.90 -3.01
CA GLN A 432 18.50 -34.64 -2.18
C GLN A 432 19.76 -34.35 -3.00
N LYS A 433 19.77 -34.75 -4.28
CA LYS A 433 20.84 -34.50 -5.26
C LYS A 433 20.42 -33.34 -6.17
N GLY A 434 21.35 -32.44 -6.47
CA GLY A 434 21.12 -31.33 -7.39
C GLY A 434 21.48 -31.66 -8.84
N HIS A 435 20.70 -31.13 -9.78
CA HIS A 435 20.79 -31.36 -11.22
C HIS A 435 21.55 -30.28 -12.02
N LEU A 436 22.41 -29.47 -11.38
CA LEU A 436 23.24 -28.45 -12.07
C LEU A 436 24.18 -29.04 -13.15
N ALA A 437 24.60 -30.30 -13.02
CA ALA A 437 25.38 -30.97 -14.05
C ALA A 437 24.56 -31.21 -15.34
N ASP A 438 23.27 -31.53 -15.20
CA ASP A 438 22.36 -31.71 -16.33
C ASP A 438 22.03 -30.35 -16.98
N ALA A 439 21.84 -29.31 -16.17
CA ALA A 439 21.68 -27.93 -16.65
C ALA A 439 22.92 -27.45 -17.44
N ALA A 440 24.13 -27.67 -16.92
CA ALA A 440 25.38 -27.35 -17.64
C ALA A 440 25.51 -28.16 -18.94
N ALA A 441 25.14 -29.44 -18.92
CA ALA A 441 25.08 -30.29 -20.10
C ALA A 441 23.96 -29.91 -21.10
N ALA A 442 23.05 -29.00 -20.72
CA ALA A 442 22.06 -28.33 -21.56
C ALA A 442 22.50 -26.92 -22.00
N ASN A 443 23.78 -26.56 -21.78
CA ASN A 443 24.40 -25.26 -22.03
C ASN A 443 23.80 -24.11 -21.20
N VAL A 444 23.19 -24.40 -20.05
CA VAL A 444 22.75 -23.37 -19.10
C VAL A 444 23.97 -22.67 -18.50
N PHE A 445 24.06 -21.35 -18.65
CA PHE A 445 25.09 -20.51 -18.03
C PHE A 445 24.55 -19.72 -16.83
N ALA A 446 23.23 -19.52 -16.72
CA ALA A 446 22.61 -18.76 -15.65
C ALA A 446 21.23 -19.29 -15.25
N ILE A 447 20.90 -19.24 -13.95
CA ILE A 447 19.55 -19.46 -13.42
C ILE A 447 19.15 -18.25 -12.57
N LEU A 448 18.08 -17.57 -12.96
CA LEU A 448 17.57 -16.36 -12.31
C LEU A 448 16.25 -16.67 -11.59
N TRP A 449 16.24 -16.42 -10.29
CA TRP A 449 15.20 -16.88 -9.36
C TRP A 449 14.17 -15.78 -9.05
N GLY A 450 12.89 -16.16 -9.01
CA GLY A 450 11.75 -15.30 -8.73
C GLY A 450 11.38 -14.37 -9.88
N GLY A 451 10.53 -13.39 -9.57
CA GLY A 451 10.06 -12.32 -10.45
C GLY A 451 9.38 -11.22 -9.66
N GLY A 452 8.61 -10.36 -10.33
CA GLY A 452 8.10 -9.10 -9.74
C GLY A 452 7.19 -9.22 -8.50
N SER A 453 6.74 -10.41 -8.12
CA SER A 453 5.85 -10.63 -6.95
C SER A 453 6.05 -11.99 -6.27
N THR A 454 7.26 -12.56 -6.33
CA THR A 454 7.50 -13.97 -5.92
C THR A 454 8.82 -14.17 -5.19
N THR A 455 9.01 -15.36 -4.62
CA THR A 455 10.20 -15.72 -3.85
C THR A 455 11.48 -15.61 -4.68
N SER A 456 12.51 -14.96 -4.14
CA SER A 456 13.82 -14.77 -4.78
C SER A 456 14.95 -14.77 -3.73
N VAL A 457 16.21 -14.67 -4.18
CA VAL A 457 17.41 -14.75 -3.31
C VAL A 457 17.44 -13.67 -2.22
N ALA A 458 16.88 -12.50 -2.54
CA ALA A 458 16.35 -11.56 -1.58
C ALA A 458 14.95 -11.17 -2.06
N GLY A 459 13.94 -11.29 -1.19
CA GLY A 459 12.59 -10.88 -1.52
C GLY A 459 12.47 -9.37 -1.71
N LEU A 460 11.69 -8.94 -2.72
CA LEU A 460 11.34 -7.52 -2.93
C LEU A 460 10.56 -6.90 -1.76
N SER A 461 10.02 -7.76 -0.88
CA SER A 461 9.51 -7.42 0.44
C SER A 461 9.82 -8.56 1.41
N SER A 462 9.70 -8.33 2.71
CA SER A 462 9.81 -9.40 3.72
C SER A 462 8.79 -10.53 3.51
N ALA A 463 7.64 -10.25 2.88
CA ALA A 463 6.64 -11.25 2.55
C ALA A 463 7.10 -12.21 1.44
N LEU A 464 8.01 -11.78 0.56
CA LEU A 464 8.55 -12.53 -0.58
C LEU A 464 10.00 -13.02 -0.36
N ASP A 465 10.56 -12.81 0.82
CA ASP A 465 11.86 -13.35 1.21
C ASP A 465 11.68 -14.74 1.82
N ASP A 466 12.50 -15.73 1.49
CA ASP A 466 12.42 -17.11 2.01
C ASP A 466 13.15 -17.33 3.35
N ASN A 467 13.35 -16.26 4.12
CA ASN A 467 14.24 -16.20 5.29
C ASN A 467 15.71 -16.60 4.99
N GLY A 468 16.13 -16.53 3.73
CA GLY A 468 17.48 -16.82 3.27
C GLY A 468 17.76 -18.29 2.98
N TRP A 469 16.75 -19.14 2.75
CA TRP A 469 16.91 -20.55 2.42
C TRP A 469 17.68 -20.75 1.10
N LEU A 470 17.27 -20.08 0.03
CA LEU A 470 17.86 -20.19 -1.32
C LEU A 470 19.28 -19.65 -1.32
N PHE A 471 19.52 -18.50 -0.68
CA PHE A 471 20.87 -17.98 -0.52
C PHE A 471 21.77 -18.92 0.32
N ASN A 472 21.26 -19.49 1.42
CA ASN A 472 21.96 -20.53 2.18
C ASN A 472 22.36 -21.69 1.27
N ARG A 473 21.43 -22.17 0.43
CA ARG A 473 21.67 -23.31 -0.43
C ARG A 473 22.73 -23.03 -1.49
N LEU A 474 22.64 -21.88 -2.16
CA LEU A 474 23.67 -21.39 -3.10
C LEU A 474 25.04 -21.26 -2.41
N LYS A 475 25.09 -20.71 -1.19
CA LYS A 475 26.31 -20.55 -0.40
C LYS A 475 26.95 -21.89 -0.02
N VAL A 476 26.16 -22.86 0.46
CA VAL A 476 26.64 -24.21 0.83
C VAL A 476 27.26 -24.94 -0.37
N LEU A 477 26.77 -24.66 -1.58
CA LEU A 477 27.28 -25.25 -2.83
C LEU A 477 28.43 -24.45 -3.48
N GLY A 478 28.83 -23.30 -2.92
CA GLY A 478 29.86 -22.43 -3.51
C GLY A 478 29.41 -21.72 -4.80
N LEU A 479 28.09 -21.54 -4.97
CA LEU A 479 27.44 -20.96 -6.16
C LEU A 479 27.05 -19.49 -5.98
N ASN A 480 27.38 -18.90 -4.83
CA ASN A 480 27.17 -17.48 -4.56
C ASN A 480 28.44 -16.66 -4.83
N ASN A 481 28.34 -15.34 -4.77
CA ASN A 481 29.39 -14.41 -5.17
C ASN A 481 30.02 -13.70 -3.96
N GLY A 482 30.33 -14.44 -2.88
CA GLY A 482 31.03 -13.91 -1.69
C GLY A 482 30.74 -14.63 -0.39
N ASN A 483 31.30 -14.15 0.72
CA ASN A 483 31.19 -14.77 2.06
C ASN A 483 29.93 -14.36 2.84
N GLY A 484 28.87 -13.96 2.14
CA GLY A 484 27.67 -13.31 2.69
C GLY A 484 26.92 -14.09 3.78
N SER A 485 26.07 -13.38 4.54
CA SER A 485 25.24 -13.96 5.60
C SER A 485 23.84 -14.28 5.10
N SER A 486 23.33 -15.43 5.52
CA SER A 486 21.95 -15.85 5.33
C SER A 486 21.05 -15.50 6.51
N ALA A 487 21.60 -14.92 7.58
CA ALA A 487 20.80 -14.46 8.70
C ALA A 487 19.71 -13.49 8.18
N PRO A 488 18.46 -13.62 8.64
CA PRO A 488 17.54 -12.50 8.64
C PRO A 488 18.25 -11.32 9.33
N ILE A 489 18.04 -10.09 8.83
CA ILE A 489 18.55 -8.90 9.52
C ILE A 489 18.02 -8.96 10.96
N ALA A 490 18.93 -8.88 11.93
CA ALA A 490 18.60 -9.15 13.32
C ALA A 490 17.56 -8.14 13.85
N THR A 491 16.30 -8.57 13.89
CA THR A 491 15.35 -8.04 14.85
C THR A 491 15.86 -8.41 16.24
N SER A 492 15.86 -7.46 17.17
CA SER A 492 16.41 -7.65 18.51
C SER A 492 15.72 -8.84 19.20
N SER A 493 16.49 -9.86 19.56
CA SER A 493 15.97 -11.18 19.94
C SER A 493 15.35 -11.22 21.34
N THR A 494 14.22 -11.90 21.46
CA THR A 494 13.62 -12.34 22.73
C THR A 494 13.82 -13.84 22.94
N ALA A 495 14.36 -14.22 24.10
CA ALA A 495 14.32 -15.60 24.56
C ALA A 495 12.88 -15.94 25.02
N GLY A 496 12.36 -17.09 24.59
CA GLY A 496 10.91 -17.37 24.65
C GLY A 496 10.44 -18.27 25.80
N ALA A 497 9.12 -18.52 25.81
CA ALA A 497 8.49 -19.63 26.53
C ALA A 497 7.15 -20.04 25.87
N SER A 498 7.02 -21.34 25.58
CA SER A 498 5.81 -22.17 25.42
C SER A 498 4.44 -21.55 25.04
N ASN A 499 3.91 -22.03 23.91
CA ASN A 499 2.50 -21.93 23.51
C ASN A 499 1.58 -22.79 24.41
N PRO A 500 0.29 -22.43 24.60
CA PRO A 500 -0.75 -23.29 24.02
C PRO A 500 -1.97 -22.56 23.42
N ALA A 501 -2.32 -22.98 22.20
CA ALA A 501 -3.65 -23.06 21.56
C ALA A 501 -4.77 -22.05 21.89
N GLY A 502 -5.22 -21.33 20.85
CA GLY A 502 -6.66 -21.25 20.55
C GLY A 502 -7.34 -19.87 20.46
N SER A 503 -7.15 -19.15 19.36
CA SER A 503 -8.21 -18.33 18.72
C SER A 503 -7.75 -17.77 17.37
N THR A 504 -8.57 -17.89 16.33
CA THR A 504 -8.34 -17.28 15.02
C THR A 504 -8.50 -15.76 15.08
N GLY A 505 -7.40 -15.02 14.97
CA GLY A 505 -7.38 -13.55 14.84
C GLY A 505 -7.28 -13.10 13.38
N SER A 506 -8.03 -12.07 13.01
CA SER A 506 -7.98 -11.46 11.68
C SER A 506 -6.74 -10.58 11.52
N SER A 507 -5.94 -10.79 10.49
CA SER A 507 -4.83 -9.90 10.13
C SER A 507 -5.31 -8.69 9.32
N GLY A 508 -4.82 -7.50 9.68
CA GLY A 508 -5.11 -6.24 8.98
C GLY A 508 -4.31 -6.06 7.68
N SER A 509 -4.69 -5.03 6.92
CA SER A 509 -4.18 -4.72 5.58
C SER A 509 -2.74 -4.19 5.55
N THR A 510 -1.87 -4.85 4.78
CA THR A 510 -0.60 -4.29 4.29
C THR A 510 -0.77 -3.65 2.90
N GLY A 511 0.07 -2.67 2.59
CA GLY A 511 -0.11 -1.73 1.49
C GLY A 511 -0.11 -2.31 0.08
N SER A 512 -0.68 -1.54 -0.86
CA SER A 512 -0.81 -1.90 -2.27
C SER A 512 0.55 -1.86 -2.98
N SER A 513 0.95 -2.99 -3.57
CA SER A 513 1.99 -3.11 -4.59
C SER A 513 1.72 -4.39 -5.38
N GLY A 514 1.63 -4.27 -6.71
CA GLY A 514 1.30 -5.39 -7.59
C GLY A 514 0.30 -4.99 -8.66
N SER A 515 0.80 -4.79 -9.88
CA SER A 515 -0.01 -4.58 -11.09
C SER A 515 -0.75 -5.84 -11.52
N THR A 516 -1.81 -5.64 -12.30
CA THR A 516 -2.71 -6.68 -12.80
C THR A 516 -1.99 -7.67 -13.73
N ALA A 517 -2.10 -8.97 -13.45
CA ALA A 517 -1.89 -10.04 -14.43
C ALA A 517 -3.20 -10.83 -14.60
N SER A 518 -3.69 -10.95 -15.83
CA SER A 518 -4.98 -11.56 -16.13
C SER A 518 -4.94 -13.09 -16.14
N THR A 519 -5.99 -13.70 -15.61
CA THR A 519 -6.27 -15.15 -15.70
C THR A 519 -6.18 -15.69 -17.13
N GLY A 520 -5.40 -16.76 -17.30
CA GLY A 520 -5.42 -17.55 -18.54
C GLY A 520 -6.79 -18.17 -18.80
N SER A 521 -7.23 -18.12 -20.05
CA SER A 521 -8.55 -18.60 -20.49
C SER A 521 -8.67 -20.12 -20.39
N THR A 522 -9.68 -20.60 -19.64
CA THR A 522 -10.03 -22.03 -19.61
C THR A 522 -10.68 -22.45 -20.93
N ALA A 523 -10.12 -23.45 -21.61
CA ALA A 523 -10.75 -24.06 -22.78
C ALA A 523 -11.98 -24.90 -22.36
N SER A 524 -13.16 -24.53 -22.84
CA SER A 524 -14.42 -25.25 -22.58
C SER A 524 -14.61 -26.44 -23.53
N THR A 525 -14.83 -27.63 -22.99
CA THR A 525 -14.98 -28.86 -23.79
C THR A 525 -16.39 -29.07 -24.33
N GLY A 526 -16.51 -29.28 -25.64
CA GLY A 526 -17.48 -30.23 -26.21
C GLY A 526 -18.89 -29.73 -26.57
N SER A 527 -19.13 -29.51 -27.87
CA SER A 527 -20.47 -29.48 -28.49
C SER A 527 -20.79 -30.82 -29.16
N THR A 528 -22.07 -31.21 -29.25
CA THR A 528 -22.50 -32.24 -30.22
C THR A 528 -23.85 -31.91 -30.87
N ALA A 529 -23.91 -32.11 -32.20
CA ALA A 529 -25.08 -32.29 -33.06
C ALA A 529 -25.94 -31.08 -33.56
N SER A 530 -25.66 -30.72 -34.83
CA SER A 530 -26.60 -30.71 -35.98
C SER A 530 -27.60 -29.57 -36.27
N THR A 531 -27.27 -28.79 -37.32
CA THR A 531 -28.10 -28.36 -38.48
C THR A 531 -29.52 -27.76 -38.30
N GLY A 532 -29.76 -26.55 -38.85
CA GLY A 532 -31.13 -26.13 -39.21
C GLY A 532 -31.40 -24.62 -39.42
N SER A 533 -31.39 -24.20 -40.67
CA SER A 533 -31.80 -22.91 -41.29
C SER A 533 -33.05 -22.14 -40.78
N THR A 534 -32.95 -20.79 -40.79
CA THR A 534 -33.95 -19.77 -41.24
C THR A 534 -35.22 -19.40 -40.40
N ALA A 535 -35.39 -18.08 -40.21
CA ALA A 535 -36.61 -17.26 -40.03
C ALA A 535 -37.67 -17.53 -38.90
N GLY A 536 -37.87 -16.52 -38.06
CA GLY A 536 -39.10 -15.68 -38.09
C GLY A 536 -40.42 -16.16 -37.47
N SER A 537 -40.78 -15.52 -36.34
CA SER A 537 -42.15 -15.15 -35.90
C SER A 537 -43.05 -16.12 -35.10
N THR A 538 -43.78 -15.50 -34.16
CA THR A 538 -45.12 -15.84 -33.59
C THR A 538 -45.31 -16.93 -32.50
N ALA A 539 -45.41 -16.43 -31.26
CA ALA A 539 -46.39 -16.65 -30.17
C ALA A 539 -47.23 -17.97 -29.98
N THR A 540 -47.56 -18.21 -28.69
CA THR A 540 -48.60 -19.12 -28.11
C THR A 540 -48.37 -20.65 -28.26
N GLY A 541 -48.64 -21.51 -27.26
CA GLY A 541 -49.07 -21.31 -25.86
C GLY A 541 -49.61 -22.62 -25.23
N GLY A 542 -49.39 -22.85 -23.93
CA GLY A 542 -49.85 -24.04 -23.16
C GLY A 542 -48.73 -24.60 -22.26
N SER A 543 -48.69 -24.39 -20.93
CA SER A 543 -49.61 -24.85 -19.88
C SER A 543 -49.59 -26.38 -19.71
N SER A 544 -49.33 -26.98 -18.54
CA SER A 544 -48.88 -26.45 -17.23
C SER A 544 -48.58 -27.61 -16.28
N THR A 545 -47.64 -27.44 -15.34
CA THR A 545 -47.75 -28.04 -14.00
C THR A 545 -46.90 -27.24 -13.02
N ALA A 546 -47.54 -26.48 -12.14
CA ALA A 546 -46.86 -25.74 -11.09
C ALA A 546 -46.54 -26.66 -9.90
N SER A 547 -45.29 -26.66 -9.46
CA SER A 547 -44.91 -27.09 -8.12
C SER A 547 -44.54 -25.83 -7.34
N SER A 548 -45.46 -25.34 -6.50
CA SER A 548 -45.25 -24.14 -5.68
C SER A 548 -44.41 -24.46 -4.45
N GLY A 549 -43.13 -24.73 -4.65
CA GLY A 549 -42.10 -24.68 -3.62
C GLY A 549 -41.40 -23.33 -3.66
N SER A 550 -41.52 -22.52 -2.60
CA SER A 550 -40.88 -21.21 -2.49
C SER A 550 -39.37 -21.31 -2.35
N THR A 551 -38.66 -21.37 -3.49
CA THR A 551 -37.20 -21.38 -3.56
C THR A 551 -36.66 -19.97 -3.81
N CYS A 552 -35.66 -19.56 -3.02
CA CYS A 552 -35.00 -18.26 -3.18
C CYS A 552 -34.17 -18.25 -4.47
N GLN A 553 -34.23 -17.14 -5.22
CA GLN A 553 -33.42 -16.91 -6.43
C GLN A 553 -31.96 -17.29 -6.19
N VAL A 554 -31.35 -18.08 -7.06
CA VAL A 554 -29.93 -18.45 -6.89
C VAL A 554 -29.07 -17.21 -7.12
N TRP A 555 -28.14 -16.94 -6.22
CA TRP A 555 -27.19 -15.84 -6.38
C TRP A 555 -26.31 -16.07 -7.61
N GLN A 556 -26.12 -15.03 -8.42
CA GLN A 556 -25.28 -15.05 -9.62
C GLN A 556 -24.26 -13.92 -9.57
N GLN A 557 -23.02 -14.23 -9.94
CA GLN A 557 -21.88 -13.33 -9.82
C GLN A 557 -21.96 -12.10 -10.76
N THR A 558 -22.67 -12.22 -11.89
CA THR A 558 -22.69 -11.20 -12.94
C THR A 558 -24.10 -11.00 -13.51
N GLY A 559 -24.48 -9.74 -13.75
CA GLY A 559 -25.64 -9.35 -14.55
C GLY A 559 -26.93 -9.08 -13.79
N ASN A 560 -27.02 -9.44 -12.51
CA ASN A 560 -28.22 -9.26 -11.69
C ASN A 560 -28.13 -8.06 -10.75
N THR A 561 -29.27 -7.40 -10.55
CA THR A 561 -29.47 -6.35 -9.55
C THR A 561 -30.19 -6.94 -8.35
N TYR A 562 -29.64 -6.74 -7.15
CA TYR A 562 -30.22 -7.12 -5.88
C TYR A 562 -30.62 -5.85 -5.12
N LYS A 563 -31.81 -5.84 -4.52
CA LYS A 563 -32.31 -4.75 -3.67
C LYS A 563 -32.11 -5.09 -2.21
N ALA A 564 -32.00 -4.07 -1.35
CA ALA A 564 -32.01 -4.28 0.10
C ALA A 564 -33.28 -5.06 0.50
N GLY A 565 -33.12 -6.18 1.20
CA GLY A 565 -34.18 -7.11 1.57
C GLY A 565 -34.36 -8.32 0.66
N ASP A 566 -33.75 -8.37 -0.54
CA ASP A 566 -33.86 -9.52 -1.44
C ASP A 566 -33.21 -10.77 -0.82
N VAL A 567 -33.89 -11.92 -0.88
CA VAL A 567 -33.37 -13.18 -0.33
C VAL A 567 -32.96 -14.13 -1.46
N VAL A 568 -31.68 -14.49 -1.49
CA VAL A 568 -31.07 -15.38 -2.47
C VAL A 568 -30.62 -16.70 -1.84
N SER A 569 -30.45 -17.74 -2.67
CA SER A 569 -29.80 -18.99 -2.27
C SER A 569 -28.37 -19.08 -2.83
N TYR A 570 -27.41 -19.49 -1.99
CA TYR A 570 -26.02 -19.68 -2.37
C TYR A 570 -25.38 -20.80 -1.52
N LYS A 571 -24.70 -21.76 -2.18
CA LYS A 571 -24.13 -22.97 -1.55
C LYS A 571 -25.11 -23.73 -0.63
N GLY A 572 -26.41 -23.71 -0.94
CA GLY A 572 -27.45 -24.40 -0.14
C GLY A 572 -27.97 -23.64 1.08
N ALA A 573 -27.48 -22.42 1.37
CA ALA A 573 -27.99 -21.54 2.42
C ALA A 573 -28.69 -20.30 1.84
N SER A 574 -29.58 -19.67 2.61
CA SER A 574 -30.23 -18.40 2.23
C SER A 574 -29.50 -17.18 2.80
N TYR A 575 -29.54 -16.07 2.05
CA TYR A 575 -28.92 -14.80 2.42
C TYR A 575 -29.83 -13.63 2.01
N THR A 576 -30.01 -12.66 2.90
CA THR A 576 -30.74 -11.41 2.65
C THR A 576 -29.76 -10.29 2.30
N ALA A 577 -30.00 -9.58 1.20
CA ALA A 577 -29.23 -8.38 0.84
C ALA A 577 -29.48 -7.26 1.86
N LEU A 578 -28.40 -6.63 2.34
CA LEU A 578 -28.47 -5.52 3.31
C LEU A 578 -28.64 -4.15 2.64
N VAL A 579 -28.14 -4.03 1.41
CA VAL A 579 -28.20 -2.81 0.58
C VAL A 579 -28.56 -3.18 -0.87
N GLY A 580 -28.92 -2.20 -1.69
CA GLY A 580 -29.17 -2.42 -3.12
C GLY A 580 -27.90 -2.25 -3.96
N PHE A 581 -27.62 -3.18 -4.88
CA PHE A 581 -26.43 -3.16 -5.74
C PHE A 581 -26.61 -4.03 -7.02
N VAL A 582 -25.68 -3.89 -7.96
CA VAL A 582 -25.61 -4.71 -9.19
C VAL A 582 -24.36 -5.58 -9.14
N SER A 583 -24.51 -6.90 -9.27
CA SER A 583 -23.35 -7.81 -9.28
C SER A 583 -22.72 -7.86 -10.67
N TYR A 584 -21.42 -7.57 -10.76
CA TYR A 584 -20.65 -7.58 -12.01
C TYR A 584 -19.47 -8.57 -11.94
N SER A 585 -18.96 -8.96 -13.11
CA SER A 585 -17.86 -9.91 -13.22
C SER A 585 -16.62 -9.40 -12.47
N GLY A 586 -15.99 -10.27 -11.68
CA GLY A 586 -14.84 -9.90 -10.82
C GLY A 586 -15.16 -9.15 -9.53
N SER A 587 -16.43 -8.80 -9.24
CA SER A 587 -16.82 -8.13 -7.98
C SER A 587 -16.53 -8.96 -6.73
N ASN A 588 -16.55 -10.29 -6.83
CA ASN A 588 -16.35 -11.25 -5.74
C ASN A 588 -17.30 -11.07 -4.54
N TRP A 589 -18.48 -10.46 -4.77
CA TRP A 589 -19.50 -10.16 -3.74
C TRP A 589 -20.35 -11.37 -3.31
N TYR A 590 -19.67 -12.48 -3.00
CA TYR A 590 -20.29 -13.74 -2.59
C TYR A 590 -21.09 -13.58 -1.28
N PRO A 591 -22.30 -14.14 -1.16
CA PRO A 591 -23.13 -14.00 0.04
C PRO A 591 -22.51 -14.53 1.33
N ASP A 592 -21.62 -15.52 1.25
CA ASP A 592 -20.88 -16.08 2.40
C ASP A 592 -19.58 -15.34 2.73
N LYS A 593 -19.20 -14.31 1.95
CA LYS A 593 -17.95 -13.54 2.10
C LYS A 593 -18.13 -12.02 2.19
N SER A 594 -19.34 -11.52 1.95
CA SER A 594 -19.59 -10.07 1.86
C SER A 594 -20.63 -9.63 2.93
N PRO A 595 -20.27 -9.67 4.23
CA PRO A 595 -21.21 -9.42 5.33
C PRO A 595 -21.75 -7.98 5.37
N THR A 596 -21.17 -7.06 4.60
CA THR A 596 -21.64 -5.68 4.38
C THR A 596 -22.75 -5.61 3.33
N LEU A 597 -22.82 -6.57 2.41
CA LEU A 597 -23.83 -6.65 1.34
C LEU A 597 -24.90 -7.70 1.61
N TRP A 598 -24.56 -8.75 2.38
CA TRP A 598 -25.42 -9.91 2.63
C TRP A 598 -25.42 -10.30 4.11
N LYS A 599 -26.58 -10.71 4.62
CA LYS A 599 -26.77 -11.30 5.94
C LYS A 599 -27.29 -12.72 5.79
N ALA A 600 -26.69 -13.68 6.50
CA ALA A 600 -27.17 -15.06 6.49
C ALA A 600 -28.60 -15.16 7.06
N GLY A 601 -29.45 -15.97 6.39
CA GLY A 601 -30.86 -16.13 6.70
C GLY A 601 -31.80 -15.38 5.75
N GLY A 602 -33.09 -15.35 6.12
CA GLY A 602 -34.19 -14.80 5.33
C GLY A 602 -35.11 -15.88 4.75
N THR A 603 -36.39 -15.54 4.59
CA THR A 603 -37.46 -16.43 4.08
C THR A 603 -38.01 -15.90 2.77
N CYS A 604 -37.94 -16.71 1.70
CA CYS A 604 -38.39 -16.35 0.35
C CYS A 604 -39.91 -16.09 0.34
N SER A 605 -40.34 -14.86 0.03
CA SER A 605 -41.76 -14.48 -0.06
C SER A 605 -42.10 -13.97 -1.46
N ALA A 606 -43.25 -14.38 -2.01
CA ALA A 606 -43.67 -14.02 -3.36
C ALA A 606 -44.27 -12.60 -3.42
N SER A 607 -43.88 -11.81 -4.43
CA SER A 607 -44.40 -10.45 -4.63
C SER A 607 -45.60 -10.41 -5.57
N THR A 608 -46.60 -9.60 -5.23
CA THR A 608 -47.49 -8.93 -6.20
C THR A 608 -47.45 -7.42 -5.92
N GLY A 609 -47.40 -6.59 -6.97
CA GLY A 609 -47.20 -5.15 -6.84
C GLY A 609 -48.34 -4.32 -7.42
N GLY A 610 -48.23 -2.98 -7.34
CA GLY A 610 -49.06 -2.06 -8.13
C GLY A 610 -49.58 -0.79 -7.43
N ALA A 611 -48.86 0.32 -7.64
CA ALA A 611 -49.35 1.68 -7.92
C ALA A 611 -50.37 2.45 -7.02
N ALA A 612 -49.93 3.66 -6.63
CA ALA A 612 -50.58 4.99 -6.78
C ALA A 612 -51.68 5.52 -5.80
N THR A 613 -51.47 6.80 -5.43
CA THR A 613 -52.43 7.88 -5.04
C THR A 613 -53.32 7.75 -3.78
N GLY A 614 -53.41 8.83 -2.99
CA GLY A 614 -54.65 9.20 -2.28
C GLY A 614 -54.56 9.51 -0.77
N SER A 615 -54.79 10.78 -0.44
CA SER A 615 -55.23 11.43 0.82
C SER A 615 -56.02 10.64 1.91
N THR A 616 -56.02 11.24 3.13
CA THR A 616 -57.10 11.33 4.18
C THR A 616 -57.33 10.23 5.24
N GLY A 617 -57.50 10.68 6.51
CA GLY A 617 -58.24 10.01 7.63
C GLY A 617 -57.52 8.85 8.33
N SER A 618 -57.28 8.82 9.66
CA SER A 618 -58.24 8.80 10.79
C SER A 618 -59.32 7.71 10.64
N THR A 619 -59.60 6.79 11.57
CA THR A 619 -59.58 6.88 13.05
C THR A 619 -59.74 5.48 13.70
N SER A 620 -59.25 5.29 14.95
CA SER A 620 -59.80 4.35 15.97
C SER A 620 -59.71 2.81 15.70
N SER A 621 -59.79 1.89 16.67
CA SER A 621 -60.11 2.03 18.10
C SER A 621 -59.59 0.83 18.94
N THR A 622 -59.26 1.07 20.22
CA THR A 622 -59.57 0.26 21.45
C THR A 622 -59.34 -1.28 21.44
N THR A 623 -58.72 -1.95 22.42
CA THR A 623 -58.99 -1.86 23.89
C THR A 623 -57.91 -2.55 24.75
N THR A 624 -57.41 -1.84 25.78
CA THR A 624 -57.14 -2.21 27.21
C THR A 624 -56.87 -3.68 27.61
N GLY A 625 -56.04 -4.09 28.59
CA GLY A 625 -55.25 -3.50 29.71
C GLY A 625 -54.72 -4.72 30.55
N THR A 626 -53.97 -4.68 31.65
CA THR A 626 -53.71 -3.69 32.72
C THR A 626 -52.47 -4.10 33.55
N ILE A 627 -51.95 -3.19 34.38
CA ILE A 627 -50.78 -3.28 35.28
C ILE A 627 -50.94 -4.34 36.41
N GLY A 628 -49.81 -4.91 36.88
CA GLY A 628 -49.73 -5.68 38.14
C GLY A 628 -48.33 -5.64 38.78
N SER A 629 -48.26 -5.36 40.09
CA SER A 629 -47.03 -5.26 40.92
C SER A 629 -46.89 -6.46 41.86
N GLY A 630 -45.67 -6.81 42.31
CA GLY A 630 -45.46 -7.84 43.35
C GLY A 630 -44.00 -7.98 43.81
N THR A 631 -43.77 -8.11 45.13
CA THR A 631 -42.45 -8.02 45.79
C THR A 631 -42.25 -9.15 46.83
N SER A 632 -41.02 -9.65 47.02
CA SER A 632 -40.54 -10.54 48.14
C SER A 632 -41.14 -11.97 48.18
N THR A 633 -40.59 -13.07 48.76
CA THR A 633 -39.41 -13.48 49.59
C THR A 633 -38.95 -14.92 49.17
N GLY A 634 -37.84 -15.55 49.57
CA GLY A 634 -36.65 -15.17 50.37
C GLY A 634 -36.17 -16.23 51.39
N GLY A 635 -35.03 -16.92 51.16
CA GLY A 635 -34.32 -17.82 52.13
C GLY A 635 -34.21 -19.32 51.76
N THR A 636 -33.28 -20.18 52.26
CA THR A 636 -31.99 -19.98 52.99
C THR A 636 -31.13 -21.28 53.03
N ALA A 637 -29.79 -21.14 53.09
CA ALA A 637 -28.77 -21.97 53.82
C ALA A 637 -28.27 -23.38 53.36
N GLY A 638 -26.94 -23.58 53.48
CA GLY A 638 -26.20 -24.87 53.46
C GLY A 638 -24.87 -24.82 52.69
N SER A 639 -23.79 -24.16 53.17
CA SER A 639 -22.72 -24.68 54.07
C SER A 639 -21.78 -25.73 53.43
N GLY A 640 -20.44 -25.66 53.47
CA GLY A 640 -19.51 -24.72 54.13
C GLY A 640 -18.12 -24.68 53.46
N THR A 641 -17.39 -23.57 53.54
CA THR A 641 -16.30 -23.26 54.51
C THR A 641 -14.90 -23.79 54.16
N GLY A 642 -14.04 -22.88 53.70
CA GLY A 642 -12.58 -22.95 53.77
C GLY A 642 -12.03 -21.54 53.98
N THR A 643 -11.46 -21.26 55.15
CA THR A 643 -11.19 -19.90 55.66
C THR A 643 -9.71 -19.54 55.63
N SER A 644 -9.37 -18.28 55.33
CA SER A 644 -8.35 -17.53 56.09
C SER A 644 -8.41 -16.02 55.77
N SER A 645 -8.07 -15.20 56.76
CA SER A 645 -8.30 -13.74 56.78
C SER A 645 -7.09 -12.92 56.33
N GLY A 646 -7.31 -11.70 55.84
CA GLY A 646 -6.24 -10.70 55.75
C GLY A 646 -6.50 -9.50 54.83
N SER A 647 -7.32 -8.52 55.25
CA SER A 647 -7.24 -7.16 54.70
C SER A 647 -7.66 -6.10 55.72
N THR A 648 -6.74 -5.77 56.63
CA THR A 648 -6.78 -4.52 57.41
C THR A 648 -6.18 -3.33 56.64
N ALA A 649 -5.70 -3.53 55.42
CA ALA A 649 -5.07 -2.50 54.59
C ALA A 649 -6.07 -1.61 53.82
N ALA A 650 -7.26 -2.11 53.48
CA ALA A 650 -8.27 -1.35 52.73
C ALA A 650 -8.93 -0.21 53.55
N ALA A 651 -8.85 -0.25 54.89
CA ALA A 651 -9.50 0.69 55.79
C ALA A 651 -8.74 2.02 55.99
N ALA A 652 -7.56 2.20 55.38
CA ALA A 652 -6.67 3.34 55.63
C ALA A 652 -6.58 4.36 54.47
N ALA A 653 -7.13 4.05 53.29
CA ALA A 653 -7.14 4.96 52.14
C ALA A 653 -8.55 5.54 51.90
N PRO A 654 -8.66 6.81 51.45
CA PRO A 654 -9.95 7.41 51.12
C PRO A 654 -10.75 6.58 50.12
N ALA A 655 -12.08 6.52 50.29
CA ALA A 655 -12.95 5.88 49.31
C ALA A 655 -12.88 6.64 47.98
N TRP A 656 -12.77 5.90 46.87
CA TRP A 656 -12.80 6.50 45.55
C TRP A 656 -14.15 7.18 45.29
N SER A 657 -14.09 8.46 44.93
CA SER A 657 -15.21 9.23 44.39
C SER A 657 -14.96 9.61 42.94
N ALA A 658 -15.99 9.44 42.11
CA ALA A 658 -15.99 9.86 40.70
C ALA A 658 -15.83 11.38 40.52
N SER A 659 -16.26 12.19 41.49
CA SER A 659 -16.16 13.65 41.41
C SER A 659 -14.81 14.22 41.88
N THR A 660 -13.92 13.39 42.43
CA THR A 660 -12.63 13.84 42.97
C THR A 660 -11.52 13.73 41.93
N VAL A 661 -10.67 14.75 41.85
CA VAL A 661 -9.48 14.77 40.99
C VAL A 661 -8.29 14.14 41.73
N TYR A 662 -7.68 13.12 41.14
CA TYR A 662 -6.47 12.46 41.64
C TYR A 662 -5.27 12.94 40.81
N ALA A 663 -4.80 14.15 41.09
CA ALA A 663 -3.83 14.84 40.23
C ALA A 663 -2.41 14.26 40.27
N THR A 664 -2.03 13.58 41.35
CA THR A 664 -0.68 13.03 41.55
C THR A 664 -0.69 11.52 41.37
N ALA A 665 0.20 10.97 40.54
CA ALA A 665 0.38 9.53 40.39
C ALA A 665 0.78 8.87 41.73
N GLY A 666 0.30 7.66 41.97
CA GLY A 666 0.52 6.91 43.21
C GLY A 666 -0.47 7.22 44.34
N THR A 667 -1.47 8.08 44.12
CA THR A 667 -2.54 8.36 45.09
C THR A 667 -3.39 7.11 45.29
N LEU A 668 -3.48 6.65 46.55
CA LEU A 668 -4.22 5.45 46.93
C LEU A 668 -5.69 5.75 47.27
N VAL A 669 -6.59 4.90 46.78
CA VAL A 669 -8.02 4.91 47.06
C VAL A 669 -8.55 3.52 47.35
N SER A 670 -9.63 3.41 48.11
CA SER A 670 -10.39 2.16 48.28
C SER A 670 -11.62 2.14 47.37
N TYR A 671 -11.82 1.04 46.63
CA TYR A 671 -13.01 0.82 45.80
C TYR A 671 -13.38 -0.66 45.78
N ASN A 672 -14.65 -0.97 46.04
CA ASN A 672 -15.19 -2.35 46.12
C ASN A 672 -14.34 -3.33 46.97
N GLY A 673 -13.78 -2.86 48.08
CA GLY A 673 -12.98 -3.67 49.02
C GLY A 673 -11.51 -3.89 48.61
N ALA A 674 -11.09 -3.40 47.44
CA ALA A 674 -9.71 -3.43 46.98
C ALA A 674 -9.07 -2.04 47.04
N LEU A 675 -7.73 -2.03 47.16
CA LEU A 675 -6.92 -0.82 47.16
C LEU A 675 -6.42 -0.57 45.74
N TYR A 676 -6.58 0.66 45.23
CA TYR A 676 -6.11 1.07 43.92
C TYR A 676 -5.20 2.29 44.03
N ARG A 677 -4.17 2.36 43.18
CA ARG A 677 -3.39 3.58 42.94
C ARG A 677 -3.67 4.09 41.53
N ASN A 678 -3.72 5.41 41.34
CA ASN A 678 -3.69 5.98 40.00
C ASN A 678 -2.25 5.96 39.46
N GLU A 679 -2.07 5.72 38.17
CA GLU A 679 -0.76 5.79 37.50
C GLU A 679 -0.50 7.21 36.93
N TRP A 680 -1.54 8.01 36.75
CA TRP A 680 -1.48 9.43 36.32
C TRP A 680 -2.76 10.18 36.72
N TRP A 681 -2.90 11.44 36.30
CA TRP A 681 -4.08 12.28 36.58
C TRP A 681 -5.39 11.62 36.15
N THR A 682 -6.43 11.65 36.99
CA THR A 682 -7.78 11.16 36.66
C THR A 682 -8.87 11.85 37.49
N GLN A 683 -10.07 11.93 36.92
CA GLN A 683 -11.34 12.23 37.59
C GLN A 683 -12.43 11.42 36.88
N GLY A 684 -13.28 10.70 37.63
CA GLY A 684 -14.40 9.93 37.06
C GLY A 684 -14.10 8.50 36.59
N ASP A 685 -12.85 8.15 36.26
CA ASP A 685 -12.50 6.79 35.81
C ASP A 685 -12.69 5.76 36.93
N VAL A 686 -13.52 4.73 36.69
CA VAL A 686 -13.85 3.71 37.69
C VAL A 686 -12.66 2.75 37.91
N PRO A 687 -12.14 2.56 39.15
CA PRO A 687 -10.91 1.80 39.37
C PRO A 687 -10.95 0.34 38.92
N SER A 688 -12.09 -0.33 39.05
CA SER A 688 -12.26 -1.73 38.62
C SER A 688 -12.52 -1.90 37.12
N GLN A 689 -12.70 -0.81 36.36
CA GLN A 689 -12.90 -0.82 34.90
C GLN A 689 -11.66 -0.35 34.14
N SER A 690 -10.69 0.27 34.83
CA SER A 690 -9.34 0.41 34.31
C SER A 690 -8.72 -0.98 34.13
N GLY A 691 -8.67 -1.47 32.89
CA GLY A 691 -7.94 -2.67 32.52
C GLY A 691 -6.44 -2.54 32.75
N GLN A 692 -5.63 -3.53 32.34
CA GLN A 692 -4.18 -3.54 32.64
C GLN A 692 -3.38 -2.33 32.12
N TRP A 693 -3.97 -1.53 31.22
CA TRP A 693 -3.42 -0.29 30.67
C TRP A 693 -4.19 0.98 31.08
N GLY A 694 -5.26 0.88 31.88
CA GLY A 694 -6.09 2.03 32.30
C GLY A 694 -5.41 2.94 33.33
N VAL A 695 -6.15 3.87 33.94
CA VAL A 695 -5.55 4.85 34.87
C VAL A 695 -5.31 4.28 36.27
N TRP A 696 -6.09 3.28 36.70
CA TRP A 696 -5.95 2.66 38.03
C TRP A 696 -5.23 1.30 37.98
N ARG A 697 -4.41 1.00 38.99
CA ARG A 697 -3.84 -0.34 39.25
C ARG A 697 -4.17 -0.79 40.66
N VAL A 698 -4.41 -2.08 40.84
CA VAL A 698 -4.53 -2.69 42.17
C VAL A 698 -3.20 -2.52 42.90
N ALA A 699 -3.25 -1.93 44.09
CA ALA A 699 -2.09 -1.74 44.95
C ALA A 699 -1.92 -2.96 45.88
N PRO A 700 -0.72 -3.54 46.01
CA PRO A 700 -0.49 -4.65 46.93
C PRO A 700 -0.63 -4.18 48.39
N ALA A 701 -1.19 -5.02 49.25
CA ALA A 701 -1.26 -4.76 50.68
C ALA A 701 0.17 -4.74 51.27
N ALA A 702 0.59 -3.59 51.79
CA ALA A 702 1.97 -3.40 52.24
C ALA A 702 2.29 -4.15 53.54
N ALA A 703 3.42 -4.85 53.55
CA ALA A 703 4.06 -5.35 54.77
C ALA A 703 4.90 -4.25 55.43
N SER A 704 4.95 -4.28 56.77
CA SER A 704 5.55 -3.23 57.62
C SER A 704 7.08 -3.13 57.49
N GLY A 705 7.61 -1.89 57.48
CA GLY A 705 9.05 -1.60 57.60
C GLY A 705 9.30 -0.10 57.87
N THR A 706 10.18 0.24 58.81
CA THR A 706 10.14 1.53 59.55
C THR A 706 11.35 2.45 59.31
N SER A 707 11.14 3.76 59.50
CA SER A 707 12.09 4.88 59.75
C SER A 707 12.10 5.96 58.65
N GLY A 708 12.09 7.27 58.92
CA GLY A 708 12.02 8.00 60.20
C GLY A 708 12.55 9.44 60.06
N THR A 709 12.10 10.38 60.92
CA THR A 709 12.48 11.84 61.02
C THR A 709 12.05 12.74 59.83
N SER A 710 11.07 13.68 59.94
CA SER A 710 10.89 14.91 60.77
C SER A 710 11.60 16.15 60.20
N SER A 711 11.02 17.36 60.10
CA SER A 711 10.11 18.03 61.06
C SER A 711 9.41 19.31 60.53
N ASN A 712 8.20 19.59 61.04
CA ASN A 712 7.58 20.89 61.46
C ASN A 712 7.68 22.21 60.63
N ALA A 713 6.75 23.19 60.75
CA ALA A 713 5.34 23.26 61.22
C ALA A 713 4.78 24.71 61.07
N THR A 714 3.49 24.89 61.41
CA THR A 714 2.73 26.15 61.64
C THR A 714 2.42 27.06 60.43
N GLY A 715 1.22 27.64 60.31
CA GLY A 715 -0.03 27.49 61.09
C GLY A 715 -0.97 28.69 60.95
N GLY A 716 -2.28 28.46 60.74
CA GLY A 716 -3.31 29.52 60.66
C GLY A 716 -4.71 28.94 60.42
N THR A 717 -5.74 29.44 61.11
CA THR A 717 -7.04 28.75 61.29
C THR A 717 -8.23 29.69 60.99
N ALA A 718 -9.46 29.14 60.98
CA ALA A 718 -10.79 29.80 61.09
C ALA A 718 -11.53 30.16 59.78
N THR A 719 -12.87 30.07 59.63
CA THR A 719 -13.88 29.06 60.05
C THR A 719 -15.27 29.39 59.42
N GLY A 720 -15.98 28.37 58.92
CA GLY A 720 -17.45 28.33 58.71
C GLY A 720 -18.09 29.22 57.62
N ASN A 721 -19.36 29.06 57.22
CA ASN A 721 -20.28 27.91 57.15
C ASN A 721 -21.60 28.37 56.44
N SER A 722 -22.39 27.45 55.88
CA SER A 722 -23.80 27.59 55.44
C SER A 722 -24.07 28.47 54.18
N THR A 723 -24.76 28.10 53.09
CA THR A 723 -25.55 26.94 52.57
C THR A 723 -27.00 27.33 52.22
N SER A 724 -27.40 26.95 50.98
CA SER A 724 -28.76 26.59 50.48
C SER A 724 -29.76 27.61 49.88
N THR A 725 -30.23 27.22 48.66
CA THR A 725 -31.62 27.23 48.13
C THR A 725 -32.32 28.56 47.75
N SER A 726 -33.19 28.64 46.71
CA SER A 726 -33.62 27.65 45.66
C SER A 726 -34.50 28.29 44.55
N THR A 727 -34.76 27.52 43.46
CA THR A 727 -36.02 27.46 42.65
C THR A 727 -36.46 28.68 41.80
N SER A 728 -37.21 28.58 40.69
CA SER A 728 -37.89 27.44 39.99
C SER A 728 -38.32 27.74 38.53
N ASN A 729 -38.29 26.69 37.69
CA ASN A 729 -39.20 26.30 36.60
C ASN A 729 -40.07 27.29 35.77
N ALA A 730 -39.78 27.30 34.45
CA ALA A 730 -40.59 26.70 33.36
C ALA A 730 -41.85 27.34 32.71
N THR A 731 -41.90 27.11 31.39
CA THR A 731 -43.05 26.85 30.47
C THR A 731 -43.41 27.94 29.45
N ALA A 732 -43.72 27.51 28.23
CA ALA A 732 -43.83 28.30 27.00
C ALA A 732 -45.27 28.45 26.49
N SER A 733 -45.45 29.31 25.47
CA SER A 733 -46.54 29.18 24.48
C SER A 733 -46.10 29.74 23.12
N ASN A 734 -46.83 29.39 22.07
CA ASN A 734 -46.41 29.43 20.67
C ASN A 734 -47.47 30.11 19.78
N SER A 735 -47.04 30.82 18.72
CA SER A 735 -47.76 31.01 17.44
C SER A 735 -47.13 32.14 16.62
N GLY A 736 -47.17 32.03 15.30
CA GLY A 736 -46.88 33.15 14.37
C GLY A 736 -47.71 33.02 13.10
N THR A 737 -47.63 33.99 12.17
CA THR A 737 -47.91 33.80 10.74
C THR A 737 -47.53 34.99 9.84
N SER A 738 -46.76 34.67 8.79
CA SER A 738 -46.97 35.01 7.37
C SER A 738 -46.89 36.44 6.77
N ALA A 739 -46.45 36.41 5.50
CA ALA A 739 -46.70 37.31 4.38
C ALA A 739 -45.93 38.65 4.30
N GLY A 740 -45.25 38.84 3.16
CA GLY A 740 -44.62 40.10 2.76
C GLY A 740 -45.08 40.56 1.39
N SER A 741 -44.54 41.71 0.94
CA SER A 741 -44.56 42.15 -0.45
C SER A 741 -43.42 43.14 -0.66
N GLY A 742 -42.77 43.10 -1.82
CA GLY A 742 -41.59 43.94 -2.11
C GLY A 742 -41.91 45.16 -2.96
N THR A 743 -40.97 46.11 -3.00
CA THR A 743 -40.76 47.03 -4.13
C THR A 743 -39.35 47.61 -4.03
N ASN A 744 -38.74 47.91 -5.18
CA ASN A 744 -37.31 48.16 -5.31
C ASN A 744 -37.05 49.45 -6.10
N THR A 745 -36.42 50.45 -5.48
CA THR A 745 -35.81 51.57 -6.23
C THR A 745 -34.61 52.16 -5.49
N THR A 746 -33.54 52.42 -6.24
CA THR A 746 -32.21 52.85 -5.80
C THR A 746 -32.03 54.37 -5.81
N THR A 747 -31.24 54.92 -4.87
CA THR A 747 -29.98 55.71 -5.09
C THR A 747 -29.60 56.57 -3.86
N GLY A 748 -28.28 56.80 -3.63
CA GLY A 748 -27.83 58.02 -2.92
C GLY A 748 -27.07 57.90 -1.57
N SER A 749 -25.91 57.26 -1.56
CA SER A 749 -24.76 57.41 -0.62
C SER A 749 -24.80 58.51 0.47
N THR A 750 -24.65 58.14 1.76
CA THR A 750 -23.40 58.33 2.54
C THR A 750 -23.49 57.69 3.94
N ALA A 751 -22.35 57.49 4.60
CA ALA A 751 -22.22 56.57 5.73
C ALA A 751 -22.68 57.13 7.10
N THR A 752 -23.47 56.32 7.81
CA THR A 752 -23.29 56.06 9.25
C THR A 752 -23.37 54.56 9.47
N THR A 753 -22.33 53.95 10.03
CA THR A 753 -22.27 52.50 10.29
C THR A 753 -23.23 52.14 11.44
N PRO A 754 -24.29 51.35 11.22
CA PRO A 754 -25.08 50.80 12.31
C PRO A 754 -24.32 49.62 12.90
N VAL A 755 -24.07 49.64 14.20
CA VAL A 755 -23.65 48.45 14.95
C VAL A 755 -24.78 47.42 14.83
N VAL A 756 -24.54 46.34 14.07
CA VAL A 756 -25.48 45.22 14.00
C VAL A 756 -25.37 44.44 15.31
N ALA A 757 -26.42 44.51 16.12
CA ALA A 757 -26.54 43.67 17.30
C ALA A 757 -26.57 42.19 16.89
N THR A 758 -25.79 41.38 17.60
CA THR A 758 -25.59 39.95 17.36
C THR A 758 -26.89 39.15 17.38
N GLY A 759 -27.38 38.74 16.21
CA GLY A 759 -28.02 37.44 16.11
C GLY A 759 -26.96 36.37 16.36
N ALA A 760 -27.24 35.37 17.20
CA ALA A 760 -26.32 34.26 17.38
C ALA A 760 -26.26 33.46 16.08
N VAL A 761 -25.16 33.58 15.33
CA VAL A 761 -24.85 32.64 14.24
C VAL A 761 -24.95 31.23 14.81
N LYS A 762 -25.72 30.37 14.17
CA LYS A 762 -25.84 28.96 14.53
C LYS A 762 -25.28 28.14 13.37
N SER A 763 -24.40 27.19 13.68
CA SER A 763 -23.93 26.23 12.68
C SER A 763 -25.11 25.46 12.10
N SER A 764 -25.25 25.48 10.78
CA SER A 764 -26.37 24.89 10.05
C SER A 764 -25.93 24.36 8.69
N GLY A 765 -26.57 23.31 8.20
CA GLY A 765 -26.34 22.75 6.86
C GLY A 765 -25.68 21.36 6.90
N THR A 766 -25.33 20.83 5.74
CA THR A 766 -24.70 19.50 5.62
C THR A 766 -23.47 19.61 4.74
N LEU A 767 -22.30 19.31 5.31
CA LEU A 767 -21.06 19.19 4.55
C LEU A 767 -20.88 17.74 4.11
N GLN A 768 -20.65 17.53 2.82
CA GLN A 768 -20.50 16.22 2.20
C GLN A 768 -19.03 15.93 1.90
N PHE A 769 -18.57 14.69 2.11
CA PHE A 769 -17.19 14.29 1.87
C PHE A 769 -17.07 12.81 1.44
N HIS A 770 -15.84 12.38 1.13
CA HIS A 770 -15.50 11.08 0.55
C HIS A 770 -16.21 10.78 -0.78
N TYR A 771 -15.87 11.50 -1.85
CA TYR A 771 -16.31 11.23 -3.22
C TYR A 771 -15.37 11.79 -4.29
N LEU A 772 -15.34 11.17 -5.47
CA LEU A 772 -14.60 11.68 -6.63
C LEU A 772 -15.47 12.69 -7.39
N LEU A 773 -14.94 13.89 -7.64
CA LEU A 773 -15.68 14.97 -8.31
C LEU A 773 -16.07 14.54 -9.73
N GLY A 774 -17.37 14.55 -10.02
CA GLY A 774 -17.92 14.11 -11.30
C GLY A 774 -17.87 12.60 -11.58
N ALA A 775 -17.43 11.77 -10.62
CA ALA A 775 -17.26 10.33 -10.79
C ALA A 775 -17.86 9.48 -9.64
N GLY A 776 -18.33 10.09 -8.55
CA GLY A 776 -18.99 9.40 -7.44
C GLY A 776 -20.01 10.27 -6.71
N THR A 777 -20.75 9.65 -5.79
CA THR A 777 -21.62 10.33 -4.83
C THR A 777 -20.96 10.38 -3.44
N PRO A 778 -21.26 11.39 -2.60
CA PRO A 778 -20.80 11.42 -1.22
C PRO A 778 -21.08 10.13 -0.47
N GLN A 779 -20.05 9.62 0.22
CA GLN A 779 -20.16 8.46 1.10
C GLN A 779 -20.49 8.89 2.52
N ASP A 780 -19.95 10.04 2.96
CA ASP A 780 -20.06 10.54 4.32
C ASP A 780 -20.51 12.01 4.38
N GLN A 781 -21.04 12.43 5.53
CA GLN A 781 -21.53 13.81 5.73
C GLN A 781 -21.44 14.28 7.20
N LEU A 782 -21.09 15.54 7.41
CA LEU A 782 -21.27 16.23 8.69
C LEU A 782 -22.57 17.03 8.65
N VAL A 783 -23.56 16.61 9.44
CA VAL A 783 -24.78 17.39 9.68
C VAL A 783 -24.46 18.44 10.74
N LEU A 784 -24.42 19.70 10.33
CA LEU A 784 -24.21 20.85 11.21
C LEU A 784 -25.59 21.31 11.70
N ASP A 785 -25.96 20.99 12.94
CA ASP A 785 -27.27 21.33 13.52
C ASP A 785 -27.19 21.92 14.94
N GLY A 786 -26.01 22.44 15.29
CA GLY A 786 -25.66 22.96 16.60
C GLY A 786 -24.14 22.97 16.78
N GLU A 787 -23.67 22.80 18.00
CA GLU A 787 -22.24 22.95 18.32
C GLU A 787 -21.44 21.63 18.21
N ARG A 788 -22.03 20.53 17.72
CA ARG A 788 -21.43 19.17 17.72
C ARG A 788 -20.02 19.10 17.12
N TYR A 789 -19.73 19.88 16.08
CA TYR A 789 -18.44 19.90 15.39
C TYR A 789 -17.69 21.23 15.54
N THR A 790 -18.18 22.17 16.35
CA THR A 790 -17.64 23.54 16.39
C THR A 790 -16.19 23.55 16.89
N ASP A 791 -15.88 22.80 17.95
CA ASP A 791 -14.52 22.76 18.52
C ASP A 791 -13.53 21.97 17.64
N LEU A 792 -14.00 20.93 16.95
CA LEU A 792 -13.25 20.19 15.93
C LEU A 792 -12.85 21.09 14.75
N ILE A 793 -13.81 21.84 14.20
CA ILE A 793 -13.55 22.77 13.08
C ILE A 793 -12.63 23.89 13.54
N MET A 794 -12.86 24.45 14.74
CA MET A 794 -12.00 25.50 15.32
C MET A 794 -10.56 25.02 15.51
N SER A 795 -10.31 23.83 16.06
CA SER A 795 -8.94 23.37 16.34
C SER A 795 -8.14 23.14 15.06
N ASN A 796 -8.79 22.60 14.02
CA ASN A 796 -8.22 22.46 12.69
C ASN A 796 -7.89 23.83 12.06
N MET A 797 -8.79 24.82 12.18
CA MET A 797 -8.54 26.18 11.65
C MET A 797 -7.42 26.89 12.42
N VAL A 798 -7.30 26.72 13.74
CA VAL A 798 -6.15 27.23 14.53
C VAL A 798 -4.84 26.61 14.03
N ALA A 799 -4.80 25.29 13.81
CA ALA A 799 -3.63 24.60 13.28
C ALA A 799 -3.30 25.00 11.83
N GLY A 800 -4.30 25.25 10.99
CA GLY A 800 -4.11 25.78 9.63
C GLY A 800 -3.52 27.19 9.58
N VAL A 801 -3.92 28.06 10.51
CA VAL A 801 -3.30 29.39 10.63
C VAL A 801 -1.87 29.28 11.19
N LEU A 802 -1.60 28.31 12.08
CA LEU A 802 -0.24 27.99 12.54
C LEU A 802 0.64 27.47 11.39
N TYR A 803 0.14 26.56 10.55
CA TYR A 803 0.81 26.10 9.33
C TYR A 803 1.23 27.27 8.43
N GLY A 804 0.31 28.21 8.18
CA GLY A 804 0.60 29.45 7.46
C GLY A 804 1.61 30.38 8.16
N HIS A 805 1.69 30.36 9.49
CA HIS A 805 2.69 31.09 10.26
C HIS A 805 4.08 30.45 10.10
N LEU A 806 4.20 29.12 10.19
CA LEU A 806 5.46 28.39 9.96
C LEU A 806 6.02 28.67 8.56
N ILE A 807 5.17 28.61 7.53
CA ILE A 807 5.54 28.90 6.14
C ILE A 807 6.08 30.34 5.98
N ARG A 808 5.44 31.34 6.60
CA ARG A 808 5.91 32.74 6.51
C ARG A 808 7.13 33.04 7.37
N GLU A 809 7.32 32.33 8.48
CA GLU A 809 8.53 32.42 9.31
C GLU A 809 9.76 31.87 8.55
N HIS A 810 9.56 30.83 7.72
CA HIS A 810 10.61 30.26 6.88
C HIS A 810 10.83 31.01 5.54
N ILE A 811 9.74 31.43 4.87
CA ILE A 811 9.79 32.12 3.56
C ILE A 811 9.15 33.52 3.69
N PRO A 812 9.89 34.54 4.16
CA PRO A 812 9.37 35.90 4.28
C PRO A 812 8.81 36.43 2.95
N GLY A 813 7.62 37.02 3.00
CA GLY A 813 6.94 37.64 1.86
C GLY A 813 6.12 36.68 0.97
N ILE A 814 6.16 35.37 1.21
CA ILE A 814 5.34 34.39 0.47
C ILE A 814 3.85 34.71 0.57
N GLN A 815 3.16 34.74 -0.57
CA GLN A 815 1.70 34.80 -0.64
C GLN A 815 1.14 33.40 -0.87
N PHE A 816 -0.14 33.21 -0.56
CA PHE A 816 -0.91 32.00 -0.85
C PHE A 816 -2.41 32.28 -0.65
N ASN A 817 -3.28 31.39 -1.11
CA ASN A 817 -4.69 31.47 -0.78
C ASN A 817 -4.95 31.04 0.68
N LYS A 818 -5.37 31.99 1.55
CA LYS A 818 -5.61 31.71 2.98
C LYS A 818 -6.74 30.71 3.20
N ASP A 819 -7.82 30.79 2.40
CA ASP A 819 -8.95 29.86 2.52
C ASP A 819 -8.47 28.41 2.37
N TYR A 820 -7.75 28.11 1.29
CA TYR A 820 -7.33 26.74 1.01
C TYR A 820 -6.14 26.29 1.87
N LEU A 821 -5.11 27.12 2.07
CA LEU A 821 -3.95 26.70 2.86
C LEU A 821 -4.29 26.51 4.34
N TYR A 822 -5.13 27.37 4.93
CA TYR A 822 -5.53 27.19 6.34
C TYR A 822 -6.60 26.10 6.48
N GLY A 823 -7.44 25.95 5.46
CA GLY A 823 -8.43 24.88 5.41
C GLY A 823 -7.84 23.48 5.21
N SER A 824 -6.66 23.34 4.56
CA SER A 824 -6.05 22.05 4.22
C SER A 824 -6.03 21.07 5.40
N ILE A 825 -5.76 21.52 6.63
CA ILE A 825 -5.73 20.65 7.81
C ILE A 825 -7.10 19.99 8.05
N LEU A 826 -8.20 20.76 8.00
CA LEU A 826 -9.54 20.18 8.10
C LEU A 826 -9.89 19.32 6.89
N GLY A 827 -9.51 19.77 5.69
CA GLY A 827 -9.74 19.02 4.45
C GLY A 827 -9.07 17.65 4.47
N GLN A 828 -7.86 17.56 5.02
CA GLN A 828 -7.12 16.31 5.18
C GLN A 828 -7.80 15.38 6.19
N LEU A 829 -8.29 15.90 7.33
CA LEU A 829 -9.10 15.09 8.26
C LEU A 829 -10.34 14.50 7.58
N LEU A 830 -11.01 15.30 6.74
CA LEU A 830 -12.21 14.89 5.98
C LEU A 830 -11.90 14.01 4.76
N GLN A 831 -10.63 13.74 4.46
CA GLN A 831 -10.18 12.90 3.36
C GLN A 831 -9.57 11.58 3.83
N GLU A 832 -8.87 11.60 4.97
CA GLU A 832 -8.09 10.46 5.48
C GLU A 832 -8.79 9.72 6.64
N ASN A 833 -9.62 10.40 7.44
CA ASN A 833 -10.25 9.79 8.59
C ASN A 833 -11.56 9.08 8.21
N ILE A 834 -11.59 7.77 8.44
CA ILE A 834 -12.77 6.93 8.23
C ILE A 834 -13.92 7.42 9.14
N ALA A 835 -15.01 7.89 8.52
CA ALA A 835 -16.25 8.30 9.17
C ALA A 835 -16.12 9.39 10.27
N THR A 836 -15.56 10.55 9.93
CA THR A 836 -15.48 11.75 10.80
C THR A 836 -16.83 12.21 11.39
N GLN A 837 -17.98 11.81 10.83
CA GLN A 837 -19.31 12.06 11.42
C GLN A 837 -19.53 11.39 12.79
N MET A 838 -18.67 10.43 13.17
CA MET A 838 -18.73 9.76 14.48
C MET A 838 -17.96 10.51 15.58
N TYR A 839 -17.43 11.70 15.29
CA TYR A 839 -16.87 12.60 16.29
C TYR A 839 -17.88 12.95 17.39
N GLU A 840 -17.45 12.88 18.65
CA GLU A 840 -18.25 13.22 19.82
C GLU A 840 -17.64 14.42 20.56
N PRO A 841 -18.37 15.55 20.72
CA PRO A 841 -17.82 16.80 21.28
C PRO A 841 -17.40 16.68 22.75
N THR A 842 -17.94 15.70 23.47
CA THR A 842 -17.57 15.36 24.85
C THR A 842 -16.22 14.65 24.97
N SER A 843 -15.66 14.17 23.86
CA SER A 843 -14.35 13.52 23.79
C SER A 843 -13.29 14.51 23.33
N ASP A 844 -12.07 14.41 23.89
CA ASP A 844 -10.90 15.11 23.36
C ASP A 844 -10.23 14.34 22.20
N LEU A 845 -10.86 13.28 21.66
CA LEU A 845 -10.40 12.49 20.51
C LEU A 845 -11.08 12.89 19.20
N LEU A 846 -10.31 12.92 18.10
CA LEU A 846 -10.78 13.13 16.73
C LEU A 846 -11.61 11.93 16.23
N ALA A 847 -11.11 10.73 16.53
CA ALA A 847 -11.71 9.45 16.23
C ALA A 847 -11.98 8.69 17.54
N PRO A 848 -13.10 8.99 18.24
CA PRO A 848 -13.43 8.37 19.52
C PRO A 848 -14.11 7.00 19.40
N ALA A 849 -14.60 6.63 18.20
CA ALA A 849 -15.43 5.46 18.01
C ALA A 849 -14.61 4.16 17.92
N ALA A 850 -15.21 3.04 18.34
CA ALA A 850 -14.50 1.76 18.47
C ALA A 850 -14.12 1.13 17.11
N ASP A 851 -14.87 1.43 16.07
CA ASP A 851 -14.62 1.05 14.67
C ASP A 851 -13.48 1.85 14.03
N GLN A 852 -13.18 3.06 14.53
CA GLN A 852 -12.04 3.87 14.11
C GLN A 852 -10.70 3.45 14.77
N GLN A 853 -10.70 2.46 15.69
CA GLN A 853 -9.47 2.04 16.40
C GLN A 853 -8.34 1.56 15.48
N SER A 854 -8.67 1.13 14.26
CA SER A 854 -7.69 0.71 13.24
C SER A 854 -6.70 1.82 12.88
N VAL A 855 -7.12 3.09 12.81
CA VAL A 855 -6.23 4.21 12.42
C VAL A 855 -5.14 4.50 13.46
N MET A 856 -5.27 3.95 14.68
CA MET A 856 -4.30 4.10 15.77
C MET A 856 -3.34 2.90 15.90
N GLY A 857 -3.40 1.95 14.97
CA GLY A 857 -2.59 0.73 14.98
C GLY A 857 -1.08 0.95 14.83
N VAL A 858 -0.36 -0.18 14.83
CA VAL A 858 1.08 -0.23 14.50
C VAL A 858 1.29 0.14 13.04
N GLY A 859 2.26 1.02 12.77
CA GLY A 859 2.56 1.48 11.41
C GLY A 859 1.49 2.35 10.76
N GLN A 860 0.54 2.86 11.54
CA GLN A 860 -0.48 3.81 11.10
C GLN A 860 -0.08 5.26 11.45
N GLY A 861 -0.79 6.22 10.87
CA GLY A 861 -0.55 7.66 11.06
C GLY A 861 -1.65 8.41 11.81
N GLY A 862 -2.57 7.71 12.47
CA GLY A 862 -3.74 8.30 13.13
C GLY A 862 -4.82 8.76 12.14
N PRO A 863 -5.80 9.55 12.61
CA PRO A 863 -6.91 10.07 11.79
C PRO A 863 -6.48 10.84 10.54
N TYR A 864 -5.27 11.42 10.56
CA TYR A 864 -4.71 12.18 9.44
C TYR A 864 -3.82 11.33 8.51
N GLN A 865 -3.57 10.06 8.83
CA GLN A 865 -2.63 9.20 8.08
C GLN A 865 -1.21 9.79 7.95
N ILE A 866 -0.72 10.45 9.02
CA ILE A 866 0.67 10.94 9.13
C ILE A 866 1.63 9.76 9.27
N ASN A 867 1.93 9.10 8.17
CA ASN A 867 2.82 7.95 8.15
C ASN A 867 4.29 8.41 8.17
N ASN A 868 5.14 7.76 8.97
CA ASN A 868 6.60 8.00 9.07
C ASN A 868 7.04 9.34 9.72
N TYR A 869 6.38 9.76 10.80
CA TYR A 869 6.65 11.01 11.54
C TYR A 869 8.01 11.12 12.25
N ALA A 870 8.86 10.09 12.22
CA ALA A 870 10.21 10.12 12.80
C ALA A 870 11.36 10.05 11.78
N ALA A 871 11.08 9.88 10.49
CA ALA A 871 12.11 9.97 9.46
C ALA A 871 12.51 11.44 9.22
N ASP A 872 13.79 11.66 8.94
CA ASP A 872 14.24 12.92 8.35
C ASP A 872 13.87 12.89 6.87
N MET A 873 12.99 13.79 6.45
CA MET A 873 12.42 13.82 5.10
C MET A 873 13.39 14.42 4.05
N VAL A 874 14.59 14.83 4.45
CA VAL A 874 15.65 15.39 3.60
C VAL A 874 16.90 14.51 3.58
N SER A 875 17.24 13.83 4.68
CA SER A 875 18.51 13.11 4.83
C SER A 875 18.40 11.59 4.73
N GLY A 876 18.77 11.05 3.57
CA GLY A 876 19.21 9.65 3.43
C GLY A 876 20.64 9.38 3.93
N SER A 877 21.53 10.39 3.95
CA SER A 877 22.90 10.29 4.51
C SER A 877 23.64 11.65 4.71
N TYR A 878 22.99 12.79 4.46
CA TYR A 878 23.69 14.08 4.23
C TYR A 878 23.24 15.17 5.20
N ALA A 879 24.17 16.08 5.54
CA ALA A 879 23.90 17.23 6.38
C ALA A 879 23.28 18.40 5.58
N PRO A 880 22.40 19.22 6.18
CA PRO A 880 22.00 19.20 7.60
C PRO A 880 20.83 18.25 7.91
N ALA A 881 20.99 17.47 8.98
CA ALA A 881 19.90 16.74 9.61
C ALA A 881 19.01 17.67 10.44
N GLY A 882 17.71 17.42 10.46
CA GLY A 882 16.74 18.19 11.26
C GLY A 882 15.32 18.27 10.69
N HIS A 883 14.99 17.53 9.63
CA HIS A 883 13.72 17.67 8.90
C HIS A 883 12.74 16.54 9.23
N SER A 884 12.48 16.34 10.52
CA SER A 884 11.49 15.40 11.04
C SER A 884 10.58 16.08 12.07
N LEU A 885 9.36 15.56 12.28
CA LEU A 885 8.44 16.12 13.29
C LEU A 885 9.04 16.09 14.70
N ILE A 886 9.82 15.05 14.99
CA ILE A 886 10.55 14.90 16.26
C ILE A 886 11.71 15.90 16.44
N ASN A 887 12.07 16.71 15.44
CA ASN A 887 13.08 17.75 15.59
C ASN A 887 12.52 19.07 16.14
N TYR A 888 11.22 19.38 15.94
CA TYR A 888 10.65 20.65 16.38
C TYR A 888 10.52 20.72 17.90
N ILE A 889 11.11 21.77 18.49
CA ILE A 889 11.05 22.05 19.93
C ILE A 889 9.59 22.14 20.41
N ALA A 890 8.70 22.68 19.56
CA ALA A 890 7.27 22.77 19.83
C ALA A 890 6.58 21.42 20.07
N LEU A 891 7.03 20.36 19.38
CA LEU A 891 6.34 19.06 19.35
C LEU A 891 6.94 18.02 20.32
N GLN A 892 8.25 18.05 20.56
CA GLN A 892 8.99 16.98 21.25
C GLN A 892 8.35 16.49 22.56
N LYS A 893 7.78 17.39 23.38
CA LYS A 893 7.17 17.03 24.67
C LYS A 893 5.86 16.24 24.57
N ASN A 894 5.17 16.27 23.43
CA ASN A 894 3.86 15.63 23.25
C ASN A 894 3.83 14.61 22.08
N ILE A 895 4.90 14.54 21.28
CA ILE A 895 5.01 13.57 20.17
C ILE A 895 5.32 12.14 20.65
N GLY A 896 5.81 11.98 21.88
CA GLY A 896 6.00 10.68 22.53
C GLY A 896 7.24 9.88 22.11
N TYR A 897 8.09 10.41 21.23
CA TYR A 897 9.28 9.75 20.69
C TYR A 897 10.53 10.62 20.71
N LYS A 898 11.70 9.98 20.61
CA LYS A 898 13.02 10.62 20.58
C LYS A 898 13.74 10.30 19.27
N MET A 899 14.72 11.12 18.88
CA MET A 899 15.60 10.86 17.72
C MET A 899 16.23 9.45 17.75
N ALA A 900 16.60 8.96 18.93
CA ALA A 900 17.17 7.62 19.10
C ALA A 900 16.22 6.46 18.75
N ASP A 901 14.90 6.70 18.78
CA ASP A 901 13.87 5.71 18.47
C ASP A 901 13.48 5.69 16.98
N ALA A 902 13.91 6.69 16.20
CA ALA A 902 13.39 6.99 14.87
C ALA A 902 13.40 5.79 13.91
N ALA A 903 14.51 5.06 13.83
CA ALA A 903 14.67 3.88 12.98
C ALA A 903 13.72 2.71 13.31
N THR A 904 13.02 2.75 14.45
CA THR A 904 12.07 1.72 14.89
C THR A 904 10.62 2.20 14.95
N GLN A 905 10.35 3.47 14.61
CA GLN A 905 9.06 4.12 14.84
C GLN A 905 7.90 3.39 14.14
N PHE A 906 8.10 2.92 12.91
CA PHE A 906 7.07 2.21 12.13
C PHE A 906 6.57 0.91 12.78
N GLN A 907 7.32 0.36 13.75
CA GLN A 907 6.96 -0.84 14.52
C GLN A 907 6.17 -0.52 15.79
N LYS A 908 5.97 0.76 16.11
CA LYS A 908 5.25 1.23 17.30
C LYS A 908 3.81 1.67 16.91
N PRO A 909 2.83 1.57 17.81
CA PRO A 909 1.49 2.13 17.60
C PRO A 909 1.54 3.65 17.37
N THR A 910 0.52 4.20 16.72
CA THR A 910 0.37 5.67 16.64
C THR A 910 0.26 6.27 18.05
N PRO A 911 0.97 7.36 18.41
CA PRO A 911 0.79 8.02 19.69
C PRO A 911 -0.66 8.43 19.92
N ALA A 912 -1.18 8.18 21.12
CA ALA A 912 -2.53 8.61 21.49
C ALA A 912 -2.74 10.13 21.32
N SER A 913 -1.66 10.92 21.40
CA SER A 913 -1.69 12.36 21.16
C SER A 913 -2.05 12.74 19.71
N PHE A 914 -1.76 11.91 18.70
CA PHE A 914 -2.16 12.17 17.31
C PHE A 914 -3.68 12.07 17.11
N ASN A 915 -4.39 11.31 17.97
CA ASN A 915 -5.85 11.30 18.01
C ASN A 915 -6.42 12.47 18.83
N ASN A 916 -5.62 13.26 19.54
CA ASN A 916 -6.14 14.36 20.35
C ASN A 916 -6.58 15.54 19.46
N LYS A 917 -7.82 16.03 19.64
CA LYS A 917 -8.41 17.07 18.80
C LYS A 917 -7.72 18.44 18.86
N PHE A 918 -6.83 18.66 19.82
CA PHE A 918 -6.04 19.89 19.97
C PHE A 918 -4.58 19.74 19.53
N TYR A 919 -4.04 18.51 19.47
CA TYR A 919 -2.65 18.25 19.06
C TYR A 919 -2.52 17.60 17.67
N GLY A 920 -3.37 16.63 17.33
CA GLY A 920 -3.38 15.97 16.01
C GLY A 920 -3.39 16.94 14.83
N PRO A 921 -4.28 17.96 14.80
CA PRO A 921 -4.27 18.97 13.74
C PRO A 921 -2.95 19.74 13.67
N VAL A 922 -2.29 19.98 14.81
CA VAL A 922 -1.01 20.69 14.87
C VAL A 922 0.13 19.82 14.34
N VAL A 923 0.18 18.53 14.65
CA VAL A 923 1.19 17.63 14.07
C VAL A 923 1.05 17.58 12.54
N THR A 924 -0.19 17.55 12.04
CA THR A 924 -0.50 17.63 10.60
C THR A 924 0.03 18.93 9.96
N ALA A 925 -0.17 20.07 10.65
CA ALA A 925 0.36 21.37 10.23
C ALA A 925 1.90 21.40 10.12
N TYR A 926 2.60 20.77 11.08
CA TYR A 926 4.06 20.62 10.98
C TYR A 926 4.48 19.58 9.93
N PHE A 927 3.64 18.59 9.60
CA PHE A 927 3.97 17.58 8.60
C PHE A 927 3.96 18.19 7.19
N HIS A 928 2.87 18.87 6.81
CA HIS A 928 2.84 19.64 5.54
C HIS A 928 3.95 20.71 5.48
N TYR A 929 4.30 21.34 6.60
CA TYR A 929 5.44 22.26 6.64
C TYR A 929 6.77 21.52 6.40
N THR A 930 6.91 20.29 6.88
CA THR A 930 8.09 19.44 6.64
C THR A 930 8.14 18.94 5.19
N ASP A 931 6.99 18.66 4.54
CA ASP A 931 6.92 18.41 3.09
C ASP A 931 7.46 19.60 2.28
N LEU A 932 7.08 20.83 2.65
CA LEU A 932 7.62 22.03 2.04
C LEU A 932 9.15 22.11 2.19
N LEU A 933 9.69 21.85 3.39
CA LEU A 933 11.14 21.83 3.60
C LEU A 933 11.82 20.72 2.79
N ALA A 934 11.19 19.53 2.69
CA ALA A 934 11.69 18.44 1.87
C ALA A 934 11.79 18.80 0.39
N LEU A 935 10.78 19.51 -0.15
CA LEU A 935 10.79 20.02 -1.52
C LEU A 935 11.85 21.11 -1.75
N ILE A 936 12.13 21.94 -0.74
CA ILE A 936 13.17 22.97 -0.81
C ILE A 936 14.56 22.34 -0.75
N GLU A 937 14.86 21.46 0.21
CA GLU A 937 16.24 21.05 0.52
C GLU A 937 16.72 19.79 -0.22
N THR A 938 15.82 18.87 -0.59
CA THR A 938 16.24 17.58 -1.17
C THR A 938 17.00 17.77 -2.48
N GLY A 939 18.16 17.10 -2.60
CA GLY A 939 19.04 17.16 -3.77
C GLY A 939 19.98 18.38 -3.81
N LYS A 940 19.90 19.31 -2.85
CA LYS A 940 20.85 20.42 -2.73
C LYS A 940 22.09 20.03 -1.91
N GLY A 941 23.18 20.79 -2.07
CA GLY A 941 24.43 20.59 -1.32
C GLY A 941 25.55 19.84 -2.08
N PRO A 942 26.71 19.60 -1.43
CA PRO A 942 27.85 18.92 -2.05
C PRO A 942 27.51 17.47 -2.42
N GLY A 943 27.64 17.12 -3.71
CA GLY A 943 27.22 15.81 -4.23
C GLY A 943 25.72 15.69 -4.54
N GLY A 944 24.97 16.79 -4.44
CA GLY A 944 23.55 16.85 -4.77
C GLY A 944 23.21 16.59 -6.24
N TRP A 945 21.92 16.38 -6.50
CA TRP A 945 21.34 16.09 -7.81
C TRP A 945 20.03 16.86 -8.01
N THR A 946 19.66 17.14 -9.26
CA THR A 946 18.38 17.80 -9.55
C THR A 946 17.21 16.82 -9.31
N THR A 947 16.33 17.14 -8.37
CA THR A 947 15.10 16.38 -8.13
C THR A 947 14.04 16.63 -9.23
N PRO A 948 13.03 15.76 -9.41
CA PRO A 948 12.05 15.88 -10.49
C PRO A 948 11.27 17.21 -10.55
N TRP A 949 11.12 17.89 -9.40
CA TRP A 949 10.42 19.18 -9.29
C TRP A 949 11.34 20.40 -9.47
N GLN A 950 12.66 20.23 -9.33
CA GLN A 950 13.63 21.32 -9.48
C GLN A 950 14.09 21.50 -10.94
N PRO A 951 14.47 22.72 -11.36
CA PRO A 951 14.47 23.99 -10.62
C PRO A 951 13.10 24.68 -10.56
N ASN A 952 12.04 24.06 -11.10
CA ASN A 952 10.75 24.72 -11.32
C ASN A 952 10.03 25.05 -10.00
N PHE A 953 10.19 24.22 -8.97
CA PHE A 953 9.62 24.48 -7.65
C PHE A 953 10.20 25.74 -7.01
N ASP A 954 11.53 25.87 -6.96
CA ASP A 954 12.20 27.08 -6.43
C ASP A 954 11.75 28.35 -7.18
N GLN A 955 11.65 28.27 -8.52
CA GLN A 955 11.13 29.37 -9.35
C GLN A 955 9.67 29.70 -9.03
N GLY A 956 8.84 28.69 -8.77
CA GLY A 956 7.46 28.84 -8.33
C GLY A 956 7.33 29.54 -6.98
N ILE A 957 8.14 29.15 -5.99
CA ILE A 957 8.17 29.76 -4.65
C ILE A 957 8.54 31.25 -4.72
N GLU A 958 9.58 31.61 -5.49
CA GLU A 958 9.93 33.03 -5.69
C GLU A 958 8.80 33.81 -6.38
N ARG A 959 8.15 33.21 -7.38
CA ARG A 959 7.03 33.81 -8.10
C ARG A 959 5.79 34.00 -7.22
N PHE A 960 5.54 33.07 -6.29
CA PHE A 960 4.43 33.13 -5.33
C PHE A 960 4.57 34.26 -4.30
N LYS A 961 5.75 34.85 -4.10
CA LYS A 961 5.91 36.09 -3.31
C LYS A 961 5.21 37.30 -3.96
N ALA A 962 4.99 37.28 -5.27
CA ALA A 962 4.35 38.35 -6.04
C ALA A 962 2.96 37.97 -6.61
N LEU A 963 2.49 36.74 -6.40
CA LEU A 963 1.25 36.21 -6.96
C LEU A 963 0.25 35.87 -5.84
N PRO A 964 -0.65 36.80 -5.44
CA PRO A 964 -1.64 36.54 -4.40
C PRO A 964 -2.65 35.47 -4.82
N GLY A 965 -3.16 34.70 -3.86
CA GLY A 965 -4.16 33.66 -4.10
C GLY A 965 -3.65 32.43 -4.87
N ASN A 966 -2.34 32.27 -5.02
CA ASN A 966 -1.71 31.14 -5.71
C ASN A 966 -2.04 29.77 -5.09
N PHE A 967 -1.66 28.73 -5.84
CA PHE A 967 -1.99 27.31 -5.60
C PHE A 967 -0.92 26.55 -4.79
N LEU A 968 -0.22 27.22 -3.85
CA LEU A 968 0.70 26.54 -2.94
C LEU A 968 0.03 25.40 -2.16
N ASP A 969 -1.26 25.52 -1.86
CA ASP A 969 -2.08 24.47 -1.28
C ASP A 969 -2.16 23.21 -2.16
N ILE A 970 -2.30 23.35 -3.48
CA ILE A 970 -2.32 22.19 -4.39
C ILE A 970 -0.97 21.46 -4.37
N LEU A 971 0.14 22.20 -4.45
CA LEU A 971 1.49 21.62 -4.42
C LEU A 971 1.73 20.82 -3.13
N LEU A 972 1.33 21.36 -1.98
CA LEU A 972 1.60 20.75 -0.67
C LEU A 972 0.58 19.66 -0.30
N ASN A 973 -0.65 19.70 -0.81
CA ASN A 973 -1.59 18.58 -0.75
C ASN A 973 -1.13 17.43 -1.67
N VAL A 974 -0.63 17.72 -2.89
CA VAL A 974 -0.03 16.71 -3.78
C VAL A 974 1.17 16.01 -3.12
N ALA A 975 2.05 16.79 -2.48
CA ALA A 975 3.18 16.22 -1.73
C ALA A 975 2.71 15.29 -0.60
N TYR A 976 1.70 15.72 0.17
CA TYR A 976 1.10 14.93 1.26
C TYR A 976 0.48 13.61 0.77
N ASN A 977 -0.40 13.67 -0.24
CA ASN A 977 -1.14 12.48 -0.68
C ASN A 977 -0.33 11.54 -1.58
N GLN A 978 0.42 12.07 -2.57
CA GLN A 978 1.12 11.27 -3.60
C GLN A 978 2.62 11.08 -3.27
N GLY A 979 3.19 11.90 -2.40
CA GLY A 979 4.63 12.01 -2.20
C GLY A 979 5.32 12.84 -3.28
N SER A 980 6.39 13.56 -2.89
CA SER A 980 7.13 14.50 -3.75
C SER A 980 7.72 13.91 -5.03
N TYR A 981 7.96 12.59 -5.07
CA TYR A 981 8.45 11.87 -6.26
C TYR A 981 7.35 11.44 -7.24
N GLY A 982 6.08 11.66 -6.88
CA GLY A 982 4.94 11.45 -7.77
C GLY A 982 4.96 12.37 -9.01
N PRO A 983 4.37 11.95 -10.14
CA PRO A 983 4.39 12.72 -11.38
C PRO A 983 3.73 14.09 -11.26
N LEU A 984 2.71 14.24 -10.41
CA LEU A 984 1.96 15.49 -10.24
C LEU A 984 2.83 16.60 -9.61
N MET A 985 3.75 16.24 -8.71
CA MET A 985 4.62 17.21 -8.06
C MET A 985 5.51 17.96 -9.08
N LYS A 986 6.02 17.22 -10.08
CA LYS A 986 6.76 17.79 -11.21
C LYS A 986 5.87 18.69 -12.08
N GLU A 987 4.67 18.22 -12.44
CA GLU A 987 3.72 18.96 -13.29
C GLU A 987 3.32 20.30 -12.65
N TYR A 988 2.84 20.29 -11.40
CA TYR A 988 2.44 21.51 -10.71
C TYR A 988 3.64 22.44 -10.45
N SER A 989 4.85 21.91 -10.27
CA SER A 989 6.07 22.74 -10.16
C SER A 989 6.38 23.48 -11.46
N GLN A 990 6.25 22.81 -12.62
CA GLN A 990 6.41 23.45 -13.94
C GLN A 990 5.36 24.55 -14.19
N LEU A 991 4.11 24.33 -13.75
CA LEU A 991 3.08 25.36 -13.74
C LEU A 991 3.41 26.51 -12.79
N ALA A 992 3.97 26.22 -11.60
CA ALA A 992 4.32 27.23 -10.61
C ALA A 992 5.42 28.19 -11.11
N ALA A 993 6.50 27.66 -11.71
CA ALA A 993 7.56 28.47 -12.32
C ALA A 993 7.03 29.49 -13.34
N THR A 994 5.97 29.13 -14.06
CA THR A 994 5.37 29.93 -15.14
C THR A 994 4.06 30.64 -14.74
N ALA A 995 3.62 30.53 -13.49
CA ALA A 995 2.27 30.87 -13.05
C ALA A 995 1.86 32.35 -13.23
N THR A 996 0.68 32.57 -13.80
CA THR A 996 0.04 33.89 -13.91
C THR A 996 -1.25 33.93 -13.09
N ALA A 997 -1.89 35.11 -12.99
CA ALA A 997 -3.24 35.20 -12.44
C ALA A 997 -4.24 34.29 -13.19
N GLN A 998 -4.08 34.13 -14.51
CA GLN A 998 -4.89 33.19 -15.31
C GLN A 998 -4.63 31.74 -14.90
N THR A 999 -3.36 31.36 -14.69
CA THR A 999 -2.99 30.01 -14.21
C THR A 999 -3.66 29.69 -12.87
N VAL A 1000 -3.75 30.68 -11.97
CA VAL A 1000 -4.47 30.54 -10.68
C VAL A 1000 -5.97 30.39 -10.91
N GLU A 1001 -6.58 31.22 -11.75
CA GLU A 1001 -8.00 31.11 -12.09
C GLU A 1001 -8.35 29.74 -12.70
N ASP A 1002 -7.50 29.23 -13.61
CA ASP A 1002 -7.70 27.94 -14.26
C ASP A 1002 -7.52 26.76 -13.30
N LEU A 1003 -6.60 26.87 -12.34
CA LEU A 1003 -6.42 25.86 -11.28
C LEU A 1003 -7.50 25.93 -10.20
N ASN A 1004 -8.27 27.02 -10.11
CA ASN A 1004 -9.47 27.10 -9.28
C ASN A 1004 -10.71 26.46 -9.94
N LYS A 1005 -10.63 26.01 -11.21
CA LYS A 1005 -11.75 25.37 -11.91
C LYS A 1005 -11.74 23.86 -11.71
N TYR A 1006 -12.81 23.31 -11.13
CA TYR A 1006 -13.02 21.87 -10.94
C TYR A 1006 -13.05 21.06 -12.26
N SER A 1007 -13.19 21.72 -13.41
CA SER A 1007 -13.14 21.09 -14.74
C SER A 1007 -11.82 20.37 -15.05
N ARG A 1008 -10.72 20.66 -14.34
CA ARG A 1008 -9.44 19.96 -14.51
C ARG A 1008 -9.53 18.48 -14.12
N VAL A 1009 -10.33 18.16 -13.10
CA VAL A 1009 -10.41 16.82 -12.49
C VAL A 1009 -11.79 16.17 -12.61
N TRP A 1010 -12.78 16.89 -13.13
CA TRP A 1010 -14.16 16.42 -13.21
C TRP A 1010 -14.30 15.12 -14.01
N GLY A 1011 -14.79 14.07 -13.35
CA GLY A 1011 -14.91 12.73 -13.94
C GLY A 1011 -13.60 11.94 -13.98
N SER A 1012 -12.48 12.50 -13.50
CA SER A 1012 -11.20 11.78 -13.42
C SER A 1012 -11.30 10.63 -12.42
N LYS A 1013 -10.71 9.49 -12.80
CA LYS A 1013 -10.58 8.29 -11.96
C LYS A 1013 -9.23 8.22 -11.25
N ASP A 1014 -8.31 9.14 -11.54
CA ASP A 1014 -7.05 9.26 -10.82
C ASP A 1014 -7.33 9.94 -9.47
N THR A 1015 -7.21 9.18 -8.39
CA THR A 1015 -7.49 9.65 -7.03
C THR A 1015 -6.48 10.73 -6.60
N TYR A 1016 -5.22 10.64 -7.01
CA TYR A 1016 -4.19 11.63 -6.66
C TYR A 1016 -4.40 12.97 -7.36
N GLN A 1017 -4.96 12.97 -8.57
CA GLN A 1017 -5.40 14.21 -9.21
C GLN A 1017 -6.61 14.82 -8.48
N GLN A 1018 -7.52 13.97 -7.99
CA GLN A 1018 -8.73 14.39 -7.30
C GLN A 1018 -8.46 14.93 -5.88
N TYR A 1019 -7.50 14.38 -5.13
CA TYR A 1019 -7.32 14.70 -3.70
C TYR A 1019 -7.17 16.20 -3.36
N PRO A 1020 -6.32 17.01 -4.05
CA PRO A 1020 -6.22 18.44 -3.76
C PRO A 1020 -7.51 19.21 -4.04
N TYR A 1021 -8.31 18.73 -4.99
CA TYR A 1021 -9.57 19.33 -5.39
C TYR A 1021 -10.75 18.91 -4.50
N GLN A 1022 -10.74 17.68 -3.96
CA GLN A 1022 -11.64 17.29 -2.87
C GLN A 1022 -11.45 18.19 -1.65
N VAL A 1023 -10.20 18.42 -1.23
CA VAL A 1023 -9.88 19.35 -0.13
C VAL A 1023 -10.47 20.74 -0.41
N ARG A 1024 -10.29 21.27 -1.63
CA ARG A 1024 -10.88 22.56 -2.02
C ARG A 1024 -12.40 22.54 -2.03
N ASP A 1025 -13.04 21.46 -2.48
CA ASP A 1025 -14.51 21.33 -2.52
C ASP A 1025 -15.12 21.29 -1.12
N TYR A 1026 -14.55 20.50 -0.19
CA TYR A 1026 -15.00 20.45 1.21
C TYR A 1026 -14.89 21.83 1.87
N LEU A 1027 -13.83 22.57 1.54
CA LEU A 1027 -13.61 23.93 2.04
C LEU A 1027 -14.55 24.94 1.38
N ASP A 1028 -14.80 24.86 0.08
CA ASP A 1028 -15.74 25.74 -0.61
C ASP A 1028 -17.18 25.53 -0.10
N GLN A 1029 -17.58 24.28 0.19
CA GLN A 1029 -18.80 23.97 0.92
C GLN A 1029 -18.84 24.69 2.27
N LEU A 1030 -17.81 24.51 3.12
CA LEU A 1030 -17.71 25.10 4.46
C LEU A 1030 -17.70 26.65 4.43
N TYR A 1031 -17.10 27.23 3.39
CA TYR A 1031 -16.90 28.67 3.19
C TYR A 1031 -18.04 29.34 2.41
N GLY A 1032 -19.21 28.71 2.31
CA GLY A 1032 -20.41 29.30 1.68
C GLY A 1032 -20.26 29.57 0.19
N LYS A 1033 -19.24 29.01 -0.47
CA LYS A 1033 -18.96 29.25 -1.88
C LYS A 1033 -19.81 28.34 -2.77
N PRO A 1034 -20.05 28.71 -4.04
CA PRO A 1034 -20.71 27.84 -4.99
C PRO A 1034 -19.84 26.63 -5.35
N VAL A 1035 -20.37 25.43 -5.17
CA VAL A 1035 -19.66 24.16 -5.49
C VAL A 1035 -20.35 23.42 -6.64
N PRO A 1036 -19.61 22.62 -7.44
CA PRO A 1036 -20.18 21.81 -8.51
C PRO A 1036 -21.25 20.82 -8.00
N THR A 1037 -22.23 20.52 -8.86
CA THR A 1037 -23.29 19.55 -8.55
C THR A 1037 -23.35 18.42 -9.58
N SER A 1038 -23.84 18.71 -10.79
CA SER A 1038 -23.99 17.73 -11.88
C SER A 1038 -22.95 17.90 -13.00
N SER A 1039 -22.24 19.02 -13.03
CA SER A 1039 -21.15 19.31 -13.97
C SER A 1039 -20.16 20.30 -13.32
N PRO A 1040 -18.93 20.45 -13.83
CA PRO A 1040 -17.94 21.35 -13.24
C PRO A 1040 -18.28 22.83 -13.39
N THR A 1041 -19.30 23.16 -14.21
CA THR A 1041 -19.83 24.51 -14.40
C THR A 1041 -21.24 24.69 -13.83
N THR A 1042 -21.90 23.60 -13.40
CA THR A 1042 -23.21 23.65 -12.74
C THR A 1042 -23.02 23.84 -11.24
N LEU A 1043 -22.75 25.08 -10.83
CA LEU A 1043 -22.48 25.41 -9.44
C LEU A 1043 -23.79 25.69 -8.67
N ALA A 1044 -23.89 25.20 -7.44
CA ALA A 1044 -24.95 25.56 -6.49
C ALA A 1044 -24.35 26.23 -5.26
N ALA A 1045 -25.05 27.21 -4.69
CA ALA A 1045 -24.62 27.86 -3.46
C ALA A 1045 -24.68 26.87 -2.28
N SER A 1046 -23.62 26.83 -1.48
CA SER A 1046 -23.64 26.14 -0.20
C SER A 1046 -24.50 26.90 0.80
N ASN A 1047 -25.43 26.20 1.45
CA ASN A 1047 -26.26 26.74 2.56
C ASN A 1047 -25.64 26.42 3.93
N ILE A 1048 -24.33 26.19 3.98
CA ILE A 1048 -23.60 25.97 5.23
C ILE A 1048 -23.34 27.30 5.93
N HIS A 1049 -23.60 27.31 7.23
CA HIS A 1049 -23.17 28.35 8.17
C HIS A 1049 -22.38 27.67 9.29
N VAL A 1050 -21.33 28.32 9.79
CA VAL A 1050 -20.49 27.75 10.85
C VAL A 1050 -20.18 28.84 11.87
N ALA A 1051 -20.83 28.73 13.03
CA ALA A 1051 -20.69 29.69 14.10
C ALA A 1051 -19.30 29.61 14.75
N PHE A 1052 -18.64 30.77 14.83
CA PHE A 1052 -17.40 30.97 15.56
C PHE A 1052 -17.61 31.97 16.71
N PRO A 1053 -18.17 31.53 17.87
CA PRO A 1053 -18.15 32.32 19.10
C PRO A 1053 -16.71 32.58 19.56
N MET A 1054 -16.35 33.84 19.77
CA MET A 1054 -14.98 34.23 20.17
C MET A 1054 -14.61 33.70 21.56
N THR A 1055 -15.58 33.47 22.45
CA THR A 1055 -15.39 32.78 23.75
C THR A 1055 -14.93 31.33 23.58
N THR A 1056 -15.58 30.58 22.68
CA THR A 1056 -15.24 29.19 22.37
C THR A 1056 -13.91 29.13 21.63
N LEU A 1057 -13.68 30.03 20.65
CA LEU A 1057 -12.43 30.09 19.92
C LEU A 1057 -11.23 30.42 20.82
N ALA A 1058 -11.38 31.32 21.80
CA ALA A 1058 -10.34 31.60 22.80
C ALA A 1058 -9.98 30.33 23.59
N THR A 1059 -10.99 29.56 24.01
CA THR A 1059 -10.80 28.30 24.75
C THR A 1059 -10.08 27.25 23.90
N VAL A 1060 -10.50 27.08 22.64
CA VAL A 1060 -9.87 26.14 21.70
C VAL A 1060 -8.44 26.56 21.39
N PHE A 1061 -8.19 27.84 21.09
CA PHE A 1061 -6.85 28.39 20.88
C PHE A 1061 -5.93 28.11 22.07
N SER A 1062 -6.40 28.39 23.29
CA SER A 1062 -5.66 28.14 24.52
C SER A 1062 -5.33 26.66 24.70
N LYS A 1063 -6.30 25.76 24.47
CA LYS A 1063 -6.08 24.30 24.54
C LYS A 1063 -5.08 23.82 23.48
N VAL A 1064 -5.19 24.28 22.23
CA VAL A 1064 -4.27 23.94 21.13
C VAL A 1064 -2.83 24.31 21.52
N PHE A 1065 -2.58 25.55 21.93
CA PHE A 1065 -1.21 25.97 22.25
C PHE A 1065 -0.65 25.35 23.53
N GLN A 1066 -1.48 24.98 24.51
CA GLN A 1066 -1.05 24.21 25.68
C GLN A 1066 -0.49 22.81 25.35
N THR A 1067 -0.79 22.25 24.17
CA THR A 1067 -0.20 20.98 23.71
C THR A 1067 1.26 21.12 23.25
N LEU A 1068 1.73 22.35 23.04
CA LEU A 1068 3.08 22.67 22.56
C LEU A 1068 4.00 23.09 23.71
N ALA A 1069 5.30 22.95 23.48
CA ALA A 1069 6.34 23.30 24.45
C ALA A 1069 7.37 24.29 23.89
N TYR A 1070 8.09 24.96 24.77
CA TYR A 1070 9.16 25.90 24.44
C TYR A 1070 10.24 25.90 25.52
N VAL A 1071 11.40 26.47 25.20
CA VAL A 1071 12.47 26.73 26.18
C VAL A 1071 12.24 28.12 26.78
N ASP A 1072 12.02 28.18 28.09
CA ASP A 1072 11.77 29.45 28.79
C ASP A 1072 13.04 30.29 28.99
N ALA A 1073 12.88 31.49 29.53
CA ALA A 1073 14.00 32.42 29.77
C ALA A 1073 15.05 31.91 30.78
N ASN A 1074 14.75 30.84 31.52
CA ASN A 1074 15.68 30.17 32.44
C ASN A 1074 16.33 28.93 31.80
N GLY A 1075 16.03 28.61 30.54
CA GLY A 1075 16.47 27.40 29.86
C GLY A 1075 15.59 26.17 30.13
N GLY A 1076 14.44 26.32 30.78
CA GLY A 1076 13.55 25.20 31.13
C GLY A 1076 12.63 24.80 29.98
N TYR A 1077 12.59 23.51 29.63
CA TYR A 1077 11.70 22.99 28.60
C TYR A 1077 10.29 22.73 29.15
N VAL A 1078 9.37 23.66 28.90
CA VAL A 1078 8.03 23.73 29.52
C VAL A 1078 6.91 23.78 28.49
N TYR A 1079 5.72 23.29 28.85
CA TYR A 1079 4.53 23.50 28.02
C TYR A 1079 4.12 24.98 28.04
N ILE A 1080 3.51 25.48 26.96
CA ILE A 1080 3.02 26.85 26.90
C ILE A 1080 1.88 27.04 27.92
N PRO A 1081 1.99 27.98 28.89
CA PRO A 1081 0.94 28.18 29.88
C PRO A 1081 -0.34 28.76 29.26
N ALA A 1082 -1.52 28.29 29.70
CA ALA A 1082 -2.83 28.84 29.30
C ALA A 1082 -2.85 30.37 29.33
N ALA A 1083 -2.42 30.97 30.45
CA ALA A 1083 -2.40 32.42 30.64
C ALA A 1083 -1.57 33.20 29.59
N LYS A 1084 -0.58 32.58 28.94
CA LYS A 1084 0.17 33.19 27.82
C LYS A 1084 -0.65 33.15 26.52
N ALA A 1085 -1.27 32.01 26.22
CA ALA A 1085 -2.16 31.87 25.06
C ALA A 1085 -3.40 32.77 25.18
N ASP A 1086 -4.05 32.79 26.35
CA ASP A 1086 -5.22 33.62 26.65
C ASP A 1086 -4.91 35.12 26.49
N ALA A 1087 -3.75 35.56 26.99
CA ALA A 1087 -3.31 36.95 26.86
C ALA A 1087 -3.02 37.33 25.40
N ALA A 1088 -2.37 36.45 24.64
CA ALA A 1088 -2.07 36.66 23.22
C ALA A 1088 -3.34 36.75 22.36
N PHE A 1089 -4.31 35.87 22.61
CA PHE A 1089 -5.62 35.88 21.95
C PHE A 1089 -6.45 37.12 22.32
N LYS A 1090 -6.48 37.50 23.61
CA LYS A 1090 -7.17 38.71 24.07
C LYS A 1090 -6.59 39.98 23.43
N ALA A 1091 -5.26 40.06 23.29
CA ALA A 1091 -4.61 41.16 22.58
C ALA A 1091 -4.97 41.18 21.09
N ALA A 1092 -5.08 40.01 20.46
CA ALA A 1092 -5.46 39.87 19.06
C ALA A 1092 -6.92 40.27 18.76
N LEU A 1093 -7.86 39.97 19.66
CA LEU A 1093 -9.24 40.47 19.56
C LEU A 1093 -9.27 42.01 19.54
N ALA A 1094 -8.52 42.64 20.45
CA ALA A 1094 -8.43 44.10 20.54
C ALA A 1094 -7.77 44.72 19.30
N SER A 1095 -6.68 44.16 18.78
CA SER A 1095 -5.99 44.69 17.59
C SER A 1095 -6.80 44.56 16.30
N ASN A 1096 -7.72 43.60 16.23
CA ASN A 1096 -8.55 43.33 15.05
C ASN A 1096 -10.00 43.87 15.17
N SER A 1097 -10.31 44.64 16.22
CA SER A 1097 -11.66 45.18 16.47
C SER A 1097 -12.75 44.09 16.47
N VAL A 1098 -12.53 43.03 17.26
CA VAL A 1098 -13.48 41.93 17.50
C VAL A 1098 -13.78 41.85 19.01
N SER A 1099 -15.05 41.76 19.39
CA SER A 1099 -15.43 41.60 20.80
C SER A 1099 -15.21 40.16 21.26
N THR A 1100 -14.92 39.97 22.55
CA THR A 1100 -14.95 38.63 23.18
C THR A 1100 -16.33 37.97 23.11
N THR A 1101 -17.40 38.76 22.93
CA THR A 1101 -18.80 38.29 22.82
C THR A 1101 -19.28 38.14 21.38
N ASP A 1102 -18.45 38.43 20.38
CA ASP A 1102 -18.85 38.26 18.98
C ASP A 1102 -19.00 36.76 18.65
N SER A 1103 -19.99 36.44 17.80
CA SER A 1103 -20.09 35.16 17.12
C SER A 1103 -20.06 35.43 15.62
N LEU A 1104 -18.95 35.06 14.99
CA LEU A 1104 -18.66 35.31 13.58
C LEU A 1104 -19.08 34.10 12.74
N ASP A 1105 -19.35 34.28 11.45
CA ASP A 1105 -19.66 33.14 10.55
C ASP A 1105 -18.52 32.83 9.59
N LEU A 1106 -17.90 31.65 9.73
CA LEU A 1106 -16.82 31.18 8.86
C LEU A 1106 -17.25 31.03 7.40
N SER A 1107 -18.55 30.81 7.14
CA SER A 1107 -19.05 30.68 5.78
C SER A 1107 -19.12 32.02 5.03
N THR A 1108 -19.01 33.16 5.72
CA THR A 1108 -18.96 34.47 5.04
C THR A 1108 -17.53 34.96 4.89
N THR A 1109 -17.18 35.47 3.70
CA THR A 1109 -15.83 35.96 3.40
C THR A 1109 -15.34 37.06 4.35
N THR A 1110 -16.24 37.97 4.76
CA THR A 1110 -15.91 39.08 5.67
C THR A 1110 -15.53 38.59 7.07
N ASP A 1111 -16.35 37.72 7.67
CA ASP A 1111 -16.10 37.23 9.02
C ASP A 1111 -14.98 36.19 9.05
N ARG A 1112 -14.86 35.33 8.02
CA ARG A 1112 -13.69 34.45 7.86
C ARG A 1112 -12.37 35.22 7.82
N ALA A 1113 -12.33 36.34 7.10
CA ALA A 1113 -11.15 37.21 7.09
C ALA A 1113 -10.84 37.79 8.49
N ARG A 1114 -11.86 38.16 9.28
CA ARG A 1114 -11.70 38.62 10.67
C ARG A 1114 -11.21 37.49 11.59
N ILE A 1115 -11.79 36.29 11.48
CA ILE A 1115 -11.36 35.09 12.23
C ILE A 1115 -9.89 34.79 11.95
N PHE A 1116 -9.48 34.74 10.68
CA PHE A 1116 -8.09 34.52 10.31
C PHE A 1116 -7.16 35.63 10.80
N ALA A 1117 -7.56 36.91 10.71
CA ALA A 1117 -6.73 38.03 11.20
C ALA A 1117 -6.53 38.00 12.74
N VAL A 1118 -7.56 37.63 13.50
CA VAL A 1118 -7.46 37.37 14.95
C VAL A 1118 -6.49 36.23 15.22
N LEU A 1119 -6.63 35.09 14.54
CA LEU A 1119 -5.75 33.94 14.74
C LEU A 1119 -4.29 34.23 14.35
N GLU A 1120 -4.05 34.87 13.20
CA GLU A 1120 -2.71 35.30 12.77
C GLU A 1120 -2.05 36.21 13.80
N SER A 1121 -2.80 37.19 14.32
CA SER A 1121 -2.33 38.10 15.36
C SER A 1121 -2.08 37.38 16.69
N ALA A 1122 -2.93 36.43 17.08
CA ALA A 1122 -2.80 35.68 18.33
C ALA A 1122 -1.55 34.79 18.34
N ILE A 1123 -1.26 34.10 17.22
CA ILE A 1123 -0.06 33.27 17.08
C ILE A 1123 1.21 34.14 17.08
N ALA A 1124 1.21 35.27 16.37
CA ALA A 1124 2.34 36.21 16.36
C ALA A 1124 2.61 36.83 17.74
N ASN A 1125 1.54 37.25 18.45
CA ASN A 1125 1.62 37.76 19.82
C ASN A 1125 2.16 36.70 20.79
N LEU A 1126 1.77 35.43 20.62
CA LEU A 1126 2.21 34.33 21.47
C LEU A 1126 3.69 33.99 21.24
N SER A 1127 4.11 33.79 19.98
CA SER A 1127 5.52 33.60 19.60
C SER A 1127 6.41 34.71 20.18
N THR A 1128 6.02 35.97 19.99
CA THR A 1128 6.72 37.15 20.53
C THR A 1128 6.73 37.15 22.06
N GLY A 1129 5.59 36.88 22.71
CA GLY A 1129 5.44 36.88 24.17
C GLY A 1129 6.08 35.70 24.91
N LEU A 1130 6.52 34.68 24.16
CA LEU A 1130 7.34 33.56 24.62
C LEU A 1130 8.83 33.74 24.28
N ASN A 1131 9.17 34.67 23.37
CA ASN A 1131 10.49 34.81 22.75
C ASN A 1131 10.98 33.49 22.11
N ALA A 1132 10.09 32.79 21.43
CA ALA A 1132 10.34 31.46 20.85
C ALA A 1132 9.81 31.38 19.41
N LYS A 1133 10.66 30.89 18.49
CA LYS A 1133 10.26 30.58 17.11
C LYS A 1133 9.59 29.22 17.06
N PHE A 1134 8.44 29.12 16.38
CA PHE A 1134 7.74 27.83 16.25
C PHE A 1134 8.41 26.90 15.21
N THR A 1135 9.18 27.45 14.27
CA THR A 1135 10.04 26.67 13.36
C THR A 1135 11.34 26.15 14.01
N ALA A 1136 11.63 26.43 15.28
CA ALA A 1136 12.89 26.05 15.91
C ALA A 1136 13.04 24.52 16.09
N THR A 1137 14.17 23.98 15.62
CA THR A 1137 14.52 22.56 15.66
C THR A 1137 15.72 22.27 16.56
N THR A 1138 15.86 21.00 16.97
CA THR A 1138 17.03 20.48 17.71
C THR A 1138 17.30 19.02 17.36
N ASN A 1139 18.57 18.62 17.42
CA ASN A 1139 19.04 17.27 17.10
C ASN A 1139 19.43 16.43 18.34
N VAL A 1140 19.46 17.03 19.54
CA VAL A 1140 19.89 16.35 20.78
C VAL A 1140 18.73 15.92 21.70
N GLY A 1141 17.50 16.38 21.44
CA GLY A 1141 16.37 16.31 22.36
C GLY A 1141 16.49 17.29 23.53
N LEU A 1142 15.37 17.64 24.15
CA LEU A 1142 15.26 18.56 25.29
C LEU A 1142 14.65 17.87 26.53
#